data_AF-A0AAC8TBA5-F1
#
_entry.id   AF-A0AAC8TBA5-F1
#
_cell.length_a   1.000
_cell.length_b   1.000
_cell.length_c   1.000
_cell.angle_alpha   90.00
_cell.angle_beta   90.00
_cell.angle_gamma   90.00
#
_symmetry.space_group_name_H-M   'P 1'
#
loop_
_entity.id
_entity.type
_entity.pdbx_description
1 polymer ?
#
loop_
_entity_poly.entity_id
_entity_poly.type
_entity_poly.pdbx_seq_one_letter_code
_entity_poly.pdbx_strand_id
1 'polypeptide(L)'
;MKWLGWDTSRLFYASDYYEQLHDFAVQLIRKGLAYVESVSGEEMARLRGTVEQPGTPSPYRNRSVEENLDLFRRMRAGEFKNGEHALRAKIDLAHPNFKLRDPVLYRILHASHYRTGNTWCIYPMYDFAHPISDALEGITHSMCSLEFIDNRAIYDWLMDNLFPDKETGKTAPRQYEFGRRSMEYTVVSKRKLRRLVREGVVKGWDDPRMPTISAMRRRGVTPESVRAFASQIGVSRTNRTVDLALFENAVREDLNLRAPRVMAVTRPLKVVIQNLEAERTLSLPYWPQEVSSADGKVPLPTGERVAAEKAVREVPLTRELVIEHEDFSANPPKGFKRLTPGGTVRLRGAGIIRCDEVITATNGEPMELRVTLLGEDAKAGGVIHWVSATRGVSAEFRLVDRLFTVPEPDSEAQQFDPEQPGHEDEAQPVNTDFMRFVNPNSLVVTRGLVEPSVAKDPAEARYQFERAGYFWRDPVDSRDDALVFNRIITLKDTWEKKDEAAEPGKAARADKKKADKAAQALAEAPVRPVLSSEQETTASRLRQQGVTENDAFMLAREPQLAAYLEGAGGKRLAELAPWVVNDLATPIREGTNRVSVEALASLVTLVAEGSISARIAKDVLAEAQASGEAPASIVERKGLRVVSDEGQLRAAIQGVLDANPAKVAEYRGGKKGLTGFFTGQVMRATNGQADPKAVARLLSEMLG
;
A
#
# COMPACT_ATOMS: atom_id res chain seq x y z
N MET A 1 -4.71 17.10 -2.41
CA MET A 1 -3.50 17.80 -1.93
C MET A 1 -3.78 18.63 -0.69
N LYS A 2 -4.52 19.76 -0.76
CA LYS A 2 -4.86 20.58 0.43
C LYS A 2 -5.47 19.78 1.59
N TRP A 3 -6.41 18.87 1.31
CA TRP A 3 -6.99 17.98 2.33
C TRP A 3 -5.95 17.09 3.02
N LEU A 4 -4.92 16.62 2.30
CA LEU A 4 -3.80 15.85 2.86
C LEU A 4 -2.84 16.73 3.68
N GLY A 5 -3.08 18.03 3.81
CA GLY A 5 -2.24 18.95 4.57
C GLY A 5 -1.00 19.46 3.84
N TRP A 6 -0.93 19.29 2.51
CA TRP A 6 0.20 19.80 1.73
C TRP A 6 -0.08 21.21 1.23
N ASP A 7 0.97 22.03 1.18
CA ASP A 7 0.90 23.37 0.59
C ASP A 7 0.61 23.28 -0.91
N THR A 8 -0.35 24.09 -1.35
CA THR A 8 -0.75 24.22 -2.75
C THR A 8 -0.71 25.67 -3.23
N SER A 9 0.00 26.54 -2.51
CA SER A 9 0.18 27.96 -2.86
C SER A 9 0.90 28.16 -4.20
N ARG A 10 1.80 27.24 -4.53
CA ARG A 10 2.54 27.18 -5.80
C ARG A 10 1.85 26.20 -6.75
N LEU A 11 0.91 26.72 -7.53
CA LEU A 11 0.17 25.96 -8.54
C LEU A 11 0.63 26.38 -9.93
N PHE A 12 1.22 25.43 -10.65
CA PHE A 12 1.72 25.64 -12.01
C PHE A 12 0.98 24.75 -13.00
N TYR A 13 0.95 25.20 -14.25
CA TYR A 13 0.40 24.44 -15.37
C TYR A 13 1.43 24.44 -16.49
N ALA A 14 1.82 23.26 -16.99
CA ALA A 14 2.76 23.17 -18.11
C ALA A 14 2.27 23.92 -19.37
N SER A 15 0.96 24.11 -19.52
CA SER A 15 0.37 24.92 -20.59
C SER A 15 0.72 26.40 -20.53
N ASP A 16 1.06 26.91 -19.34
CA ASP A 16 1.49 28.30 -19.16
C ASP A 16 2.92 28.50 -19.72
N TYR A 17 3.64 27.42 -20.04
CA TYR A 17 4.97 27.42 -20.64
C TYR A 17 5.00 27.10 -22.13
N TYR A 18 3.85 26.97 -22.82
CA TYR A 18 3.83 26.55 -24.23
C TYR A 18 4.61 27.48 -25.15
N GLU A 19 4.62 28.79 -24.91
CA GLU A 19 5.45 29.71 -25.69
C GLU A 19 6.95 29.44 -25.44
N GLN A 20 7.38 29.35 -24.18
CA GLN A 20 8.77 29.03 -23.86
C GLN A 20 9.18 27.66 -24.42
N LEU A 21 8.32 26.64 -24.33
CA LEU A 21 8.56 25.31 -24.88
C LEU A 21 8.70 25.36 -26.41
N HIS A 22 7.90 26.17 -27.10
CA HIS A 22 8.04 26.40 -28.53
C HIS A 22 9.38 27.07 -28.86
N ASP A 23 9.79 28.07 -28.09
CA ASP A 23 11.05 28.79 -28.31
C ASP A 23 12.28 27.89 -28.09
N PHE A 24 12.23 27.00 -27.10
CA PHE A 24 13.26 25.98 -26.91
C PHE A 24 13.32 24.98 -28.07
N ALA A 25 12.17 24.59 -28.63
CA ALA A 25 12.14 23.76 -29.83
C ALA A 25 12.78 24.47 -31.03
N VAL A 26 12.48 25.76 -31.23
CA VAL A 26 13.14 26.61 -32.24
C VAL A 26 14.65 26.69 -32.00
N GLN A 27 15.09 26.80 -30.75
CA GLN A 27 16.51 26.80 -30.39
C GLN A 27 17.19 25.47 -30.77
N LEU A 28 16.56 24.32 -30.50
CA LEU A 28 17.08 23.01 -30.91
C LEU A 28 17.18 22.89 -32.43
N ILE A 29 16.19 23.36 -33.18
CA ILE A 29 16.23 23.39 -34.65
C ILE A 29 17.41 24.23 -35.13
N ARG A 30 17.62 25.42 -34.57
CA ARG A 30 18.76 26.30 -34.91
C ARG A 30 20.12 25.67 -34.62
N LYS A 31 20.22 24.85 -33.56
CA LYS A 31 21.42 24.07 -33.23
C LYS A 31 21.60 22.83 -34.11
N GLY A 32 20.67 22.53 -35.02
CA GLY A 32 20.67 21.30 -35.82
C GLY A 32 20.36 20.03 -35.01
N LEU A 33 19.79 20.19 -33.81
CA LEU A 33 19.47 19.14 -32.85
C LEU A 33 18.01 18.70 -32.88
N ALA A 34 17.20 19.27 -33.77
CA ALA A 34 15.83 18.85 -34.03
C ALA A 34 15.47 19.05 -35.51
N TYR A 35 14.55 18.23 -36.02
CA TYR A 35 14.05 18.30 -37.39
C TYR A 35 12.56 17.93 -37.45
N VAL A 36 11.88 18.43 -38.48
CA VAL A 36 10.49 18.06 -38.78
C VAL A 36 10.51 16.74 -39.55
N GLU A 37 9.81 15.75 -39.03
CA GLU A 37 9.56 14.46 -39.64
C GLU A 37 8.24 14.49 -40.42
N SER A 38 8.26 13.87 -41.60
CA SER A 38 7.11 13.85 -42.52
C SER A 38 6.77 12.44 -43.05
N VAL A 39 7.41 11.39 -42.52
CA VAL A 39 6.91 10.01 -42.71
C VAL A 39 5.71 9.74 -41.78
N SER A 40 4.91 8.73 -42.10
CA SER A 40 3.77 8.33 -41.27
C SER A 40 4.20 7.80 -39.90
N GLY A 41 3.28 7.73 -38.94
CA GLY A 41 3.54 7.12 -37.63
C GLY A 41 4.01 5.67 -37.70
N GLU A 42 3.41 4.87 -38.59
CA GLU A 42 3.80 3.48 -38.83
C GLU A 42 5.22 3.39 -39.41
N GLU A 43 5.54 4.26 -40.37
CA GLU A 43 6.87 4.30 -40.97
C GLU A 43 7.92 4.82 -40.00
N MET A 44 7.59 5.80 -39.14
CA MET A 44 8.46 6.22 -38.04
C MET A 44 8.79 5.05 -37.11
N ALA A 45 7.79 4.25 -36.72
CA ALA A 45 7.99 3.09 -35.85
C ALA A 45 8.87 2.03 -36.53
N ARG A 46 8.64 1.76 -37.82
CA ARG A 46 9.47 0.84 -38.62
C ARG A 46 10.92 1.31 -38.73
N LEU A 47 11.12 2.59 -39.07
CA LEU A 47 12.45 3.19 -39.22
C LEU A 47 13.20 3.27 -37.90
N ARG A 48 12.52 3.24 -36.76
CA ARG A 48 13.15 3.25 -35.44
C ARG A 48 13.89 1.96 -35.11
N GLY A 49 13.60 0.88 -35.84
CA GLY A 49 14.22 -0.44 -35.65
C GLY A 49 13.65 -1.17 -34.44
N THR A 50 14.39 -2.16 -33.94
CA THR A 50 14.02 -2.99 -32.78
C THR A 50 15.14 -2.96 -31.73
N VAL A 51 14.99 -3.75 -30.67
CA VAL A 51 16.08 -3.96 -29.69
C VAL A 51 17.33 -4.56 -30.37
N GLU A 52 17.14 -5.37 -31.40
CA GLU A 52 18.21 -6.08 -32.12
C GLU A 52 18.69 -5.34 -33.37
N GLN A 53 17.83 -4.52 -33.97
CA GLN A 53 18.11 -3.81 -35.22
C GLN A 53 18.21 -2.29 -34.99
N PRO A 54 19.31 -1.64 -35.40
CA PRO A 54 19.43 -0.19 -35.27
C PRO A 54 18.41 0.53 -36.16
N GLY A 55 18.03 1.74 -35.76
CA GLY A 55 17.15 2.59 -36.54
C GLY A 55 17.84 3.11 -37.80
N THR A 56 17.04 3.39 -38.83
CA THR A 56 17.47 3.97 -40.10
C THR A 56 16.95 5.41 -40.21
N PRO A 57 17.78 6.38 -40.65
CA PRO A 57 17.35 7.75 -40.90
C PRO A 57 16.18 7.83 -41.88
N SER A 58 15.19 8.67 -41.59
CA SER A 58 14.18 9.04 -42.57
C SER A 58 14.78 9.95 -43.65
N PRO A 59 14.13 10.08 -44.82
CA PRO A 59 14.55 11.03 -45.86
C PRO A 59 14.59 12.50 -45.37
N TYR A 60 13.87 12.80 -44.29
CA TYR A 60 13.70 14.15 -43.76
C TYR A 60 14.65 14.49 -42.61
N ARG A 61 15.41 13.51 -42.10
CA ARG A 61 16.35 13.72 -40.96
C ARG A 61 17.41 14.79 -41.24
N ASN A 62 17.79 14.99 -42.50
CA ASN A 62 18.83 15.92 -42.93
C ASN A 62 18.30 17.19 -43.60
N ARG A 63 17.03 17.56 -43.38
CA ARG A 63 16.50 18.87 -43.75
C ARG A 63 17.36 20.01 -43.19
N SER A 64 17.42 21.12 -43.93
CA SER A 64 18.16 22.31 -43.49
C SER A 64 17.49 22.97 -42.28
N VAL A 65 18.23 23.82 -41.57
CA VAL A 65 17.67 24.59 -40.44
C VAL A 65 16.50 25.47 -40.92
N GLU A 66 16.63 26.10 -42.08
CA GLU A 66 15.64 26.99 -42.67
C GLU A 66 14.35 26.25 -43.03
N GLU A 67 14.47 25.07 -43.66
CA GLU A 67 13.31 24.23 -44.00
C GLU A 67 12.58 23.76 -42.75
N ASN A 68 13.31 23.32 -41.73
CA ASN A 68 12.72 22.89 -40.47
C ASN A 68 12.00 24.03 -39.74
N LEU A 69 12.58 25.23 -39.72
CA LEU A 69 11.95 26.41 -39.13
C LEU A 69 10.66 26.82 -39.86
N ASP A 70 10.66 26.80 -41.19
CA ASP A 70 9.45 27.09 -41.97
C ASP A 70 8.33 26.07 -41.69
N LEU A 71 8.65 24.77 -41.78
CA LEU A 71 7.69 23.71 -41.54
C LEU A 71 7.14 23.77 -40.11
N PHE A 72 7.99 23.95 -39.09
CA PHE A 72 7.53 24.01 -37.70
C PHE A 72 6.63 25.22 -37.44
N ARG A 73 6.92 26.38 -38.06
CA ARG A 73 6.04 27.56 -38.03
C ARG A 73 4.67 27.26 -38.67
N ARG A 74 4.64 26.56 -39.81
CA ARG A 74 3.41 26.17 -40.51
C ARG A 74 2.61 25.11 -39.74
N MET A 75 3.29 24.19 -39.03
CA MET A 75 2.66 23.29 -38.07
C MET A 75 1.95 24.06 -36.95
N ARG A 76 2.62 25.07 -36.36
CA ARG A 76 2.01 25.95 -35.35
C ARG A 76 0.82 26.75 -35.91
N ALA A 77 0.87 27.15 -37.18
CA ALA A 77 -0.21 27.85 -37.87
C ALA A 77 -1.41 26.96 -38.24
N GLY A 78 -1.32 25.65 -38.00
CA GLY A 78 -2.41 24.71 -38.25
C GLY A 78 -2.60 24.31 -39.72
N GLU A 79 -1.59 24.49 -40.56
CA GLU A 79 -1.67 24.21 -42.00
C GLU A 79 -1.82 22.70 -42.30
N PHE A 80 -1.30 21.84 -41.41
CA PHE A 80 -1.24 20.38 -41.61
C PHE A 80 -2.24 19.63 -40.73
N LYS A 81 -2.61 18.41 -41.13
CA LYS A 81 -3.54 17.54 -40.39
C LYS A 81 -2.88 16.86 -39.20
N ASN A 82 -3.71 16.29 -38.31
CA ASN A 82 -3.23 15.47 -37.19
C ASN A 82 -2.33 14.34 -37.68
N GLY A 83 -1.16 14.19 -37.05
CA GLY A 83 -0.20 13.12 -37.36
C GLY A 83 0.54 13.25 -38.70
N GLU A 84 0.29 14.32 -39.48
CA GLU A 84 0.95 14.53 -40.78
C GLU A 84 2.44 14.86 -40.63
N HIS A 85 2.77 15.67 -39.62
CA HIS A 85 4.15 16.01 -39.25
C HIS A 85 4.35 15.93 -37.74
N ALA A 86 5.60 15.70 -37.34
CA ALA A 86 6.04 15.76 -35.95
C ALA A 86 7.43 16.40 -35.87
N LEU A 87 7.72 17.13 -34.79
CA LEU A 87 9.09 17.58 -34.52
C LEU A 87 9.80 16.49 -33.73
N ARG A 88 10.99 16.07 -34.16
CA ARG A 88 11.81 15.07 -33.47
C ARG A 88 13.14 15.66 -33.05
N ALA A 89 13.67 15.21 -31.92
CA ALA A 89 15.07 15.45 -31.58
C ALA A 89 15.97 14.67 -32.54
N LYS A 90 17.15 15.20 -32.81
CA LYS A 90 18.19 14.58 -33.63
C LYS A 90 19.29 14.09 -32.70
N ILE A 91 19.20 12.82 -32.29
CA ILE A 91 20.11 12.21 -31.33
C ILE A 91 20.85 11.07 -32.05
N ASP A 92 20.53 9.81 -31.74
CA ASP A 92 21.21 8.64 -32.30
C ASP A 92 20.21 7.51 -32.54
N LEU A 93 19.99 7.19 -33.81
CA LEU A 93 19.08 6.13 -34.24
C LEU A 93 19.64 4.72 -33.99
N ALA A 94 20.95 4.58 -33.77
CA ALA A 94 21.58 3.31 -33.42
C ALA A 94 21.68 3.10 -31.90
N HIS A 95 21.23 4.06 -31.08
CA HIS A 95 21.41 4.02 -29.64
C HIS A 95 20.71 2.79 -29.01
N PRO A 96 21.35 2.09 -28.04
CA PRO A 96 20.77 0.91 -27.39
C PRO A 96 19.54 1.24 -26.54
N ASN A 97 19.53 2.39 -25.86
CA ASN A 97 18.30 2.94 -25.28
C ASN A 97 17.38 3.46 -26.40
N PHE A 98 16.27 2.76 -26.62
CA PHE A 98 15.30 3.05 -27.67
C PHE A 98 14.71 4.47 -27.57
N LYS A 99 14.60 5.02 -26.36
CA LYS A 99 14.10 6.38 -26.12
C LYS A 99 14.98 7.47 -26.74
N LEU A 100 16.28 7.22 -26.91
CA LEU A 100 17.20 8.16 -27.58
C LEU A 100 17.18 8.07 -29.11
N ARG A 101 16.38 7.15 -29.69
CA ARG A 101 16.26 7.04 -31.15
C ARG A 101 15.31 8.11 -31.70
N ASP A 102 15.83 9.33 -31.78
CA ASP A 102 15.16 10.53 -32.26
C ASP A 102 13.72 10.67 -31.69
N PRO A 103 13.57 10.91 -30.37
CA PRO A 103 12.26 11.01 -29.73
C PRO A 103 11.44 12.18 -30.28
N VAL A 104 10.12 12.02 -30.28
CA VAL A 104 9.18 13.07 -30.71
C VAL A 104 9.10 14.16 -29.64
N LEU A 105 9.28 15.41 -30.04
CA LEU A 105 9.19 16.60 -29.18
C LEU A 105 7.81 17.27 -29.29
N TYR A 106 7.25 17.36 -30.49
CA TYR A 106 5.92 17.94 -30.75
C TYR A 106 5.12 17.10 -31.73
N ARG A 107 3.80 17.07 -31.52
CA ARG A 107 2.83 16.50 -32.47
C ARG A 107 1.75 17.53 -32.82
N ILE A 108 1.14 17.36 -33.99
CA ILE A 108 -0.08 18.11 -34.37
C ILE A 108 -1.30 17.42 -33.75
N LEU A 109 -2.14 18.20 -33.09
CA LEU A 109 -3.46 17.81 -32.62
C LEU A 109 -4.42 19.00 -32.68
N HIS A 110 -5.38 18.97 -33.61
CA HIS A 110 -6.49 19.92 -33.69
C HIS A 110 -7.55 19.58 -32.65
N ALA A 111 -7.31 19.98 -31.41
CA ALA A 111 -8.25 19.86 -30.30
C ALA A 111 -8.17 21.09 -29.38
N SER A 112 -9.31 21.48 -28.81
CA SER A 112 -9.34 22.57 -27.82
C SER A 112 -8.67 22.13 -26.53
N HIS A 113 -7.70 22.91 -26.06
CA HIS A 113 -7.12 22.72 -24.73
C HIS A 113 -7.92 23.48 -23.67
N TYR A 114 -8.13 22.87 -22.51
CA TYR A 114 -9.04 23.40 -21.49
C TYR A 114 -8.64 24.77 -20.90
N ARG A 115 -7.35 25.17 -20.99
CA ARG A 115 -6.85 26.48 -20.54
C ARG A 115 -6.55 27.45 -21.67
N THR A 116 -5.92 26.97 -22.73
CA THR A 116 -5.38 27.80 -23.80
C THR A 116 -6.31 27.85 -25.02
N GLY A 117 -7.47 27.18 -24.93
CA GLY A 117 -8.48 27.13 -25.99
C GLY A 117 -7.90 26.55 -27.28
N ASN A 118 -8.12 27.26 -28.37
CA ASN A 118 -7.64 26.90 -29.72
C ASN A 118 -6.39 27.68 -30.14
N THR A 119 -5.67 28.29 -29.19
CA THR A 119 -4.44 29.06 -29.48
C THR A 119 -3.33 28.19 -30.07
N TRP A 120 -3.35 26.89 -29.73
CA TRP A 120 -2.34 25.92 -30.14
C TRP A 120 -2.98 24.73 -30.85
N CYS A 121 -2.37 24.28 -31.94
CA CYS A 121 -2.67 23.02 -32.62
C CYS A 121 -1.47 22.07 -32.68
N ILE A 122 -0.34 22.47 -32.08
CA ILE A 122 0.81 21.62 -31.80
C ILE A 122 1.00 21.53 -30.30
N TYR A 123 1.28 20.32 -29.81
CA TYR A 123 1.42 20.08 -28.38
C TYR A 123 2.72 19.34 -28.10
N PRO A 124 3.47 19.76 -27.05
CA PRO A 124 4.72 19.13 -26.68
C PRO A 124 4.46 17.73 -26.09
N MET A 125 5.39 16.81 -26.33
CA MET A 125 5.38 15.48 -25.72
C MET A 125 5.89 15.53 -24.27
N TYR A 126 5.54 14.52 -23.47
CA TYR A 126 5.93 14.44 -22.05
C TYR A 126 7.45 14.60 -21.85
N ASP A 127 8.26 13.85 -22.61
CA ASP A 127 9.72 13.86 -22.51
C ASP A 127 10.36 15.20 -22.88
N PHE A 128 9.63 16.08 -23.56
CA PHE A 128 10.07 17.45 -23.86
C PHE A 128 9.56 18.47 -22.85
N ALA A 129 8.28 18.40 -22.50
CA ALA A 129 7.64 19.35 -21.58
C ALA A 129 8.12 19.19 -20.13
N HIS A 130 8.27 17.95 -19.66
CA HIS A 130 8.58 17.65 -18.26
C HIS A 130 9.94 18.22 -17.82
N PRO A 131 11.07 17.93 -18.51
CA PRO A 131 12.38 18.42 -18.07
C PRO A 131 12.53 19.94 -18.16
N ILE A 132 11.93 20.55 -19.19
CA ILE A 132 11.97 22.01 -19.37
C ILE A 132 11.12 22.71 -18.31
N SER A 133 9.96 22.16 -17.96
CA SER A 133 9.12 22.70 -16.88
C SER A 133 9.88 22.66 -15.55
N ASP A 134 10.57 21.55 -15.24
CA ASP A 134 11.43 21.44 -14.05
C ASP A 134 12.52 22.51 -14.03
N ALA A 135 13.18 22.76 -15.17
CA ALA A 135 14.22 23.78 -15.28
C ALA A 135 13.65 25.22 -15.11
N LEU A 136 12.50 25.51 -15.72
CA LEU A 136 11.83 26.82 -15.61
C LEU A 136 11.36 27.12 -14.19
N GLU A 137 10.90 26.10 -13.46
CA GLU A 137 10.43 26.22 -12.08
C GLU A 137 11.56 26.20 -11.04
N GLY A 138 12.80 25.95 -11.47
CA GLY A 138 13.96 25.85 -10.58
C GLY A 138 13.92 24.61 -9.69
N ILE A 139 13.35 23.52 -10.19
CA ILE A 139 13.37 22.22 -9.51
C ILE A 139 14.83 21.76 -9.37
N THR A 140 15.13 21.06 -8.28
CA THR A 140 16.46 20.48 -8.05
C THR A 140 16.40 18.95 -8.17
N HIS A 141 15.38 18.34 -7.58
CA HIS A 141 15.18 16.89 -7.55
C HIS A 141 13.81 16.56 -8.14
N SER A 142 13.78 16.16 -9.41
CA SER A 142 12.58 15.68 -10.09
C SER A 142 12.35 14.22 -9.74
N MET A 143 11.33 13.92 -8.94
CA MET A 143 11.08 12.57 -8.43
C MET A 143 9.97 11.89 -9.21
N CYS A 144 10.28 10.78 -9.88
CA CYS A 144 9.33 10.01 -10.69
C CYS A 144 9.42 8.51 -10.40
N SER A 145 8.59 7.71 -11.04
CA SER A 145 8.58 6.26 -10.83
C SER A 145 9.56 5.53 -11.76
N LEU A 146 9.89 4.26 -11.46
CA LEU A 146 10.88 3.46 -12.23
C LEU A 146 10.53 3.29 -13.72
N GLU A 147 9.28 3.51 -14.12
CA GLU A 147 8.86 3.51 -15.53
C GLU A 147 9.62 4.53 -16.40
N PHE A 148 10.21 5.57 -15.79
CA PHE A 148 10.90 6.65 -16.48
C PHE A 148 12.43 6.57 -16.41
N ILE A 149 13.00 5.42 -16.00
CA ILE A 149 14.46 5.23 -15.92
C ILE A 149 15.11 5.50 -17.28
N ASP A 150 14.59 4.92 -18.36
CA ASP A 150 15.16 5.08 -19.70
C ASP A 150 14.93 6.49 -20.25
N ASN A 151 13.84 7.14 -19.84
CA ASN A 151 13.51 8.52 -20.20
C ASN A 151 14.50 9.54 -19.58
N ARG A 152 15.17 9.18 -18.48
CA ARG A 152 16.20 10.04 -17.88
C ARG A 152 17.28 10.45 -18.89
N ALA A 153 17.61 9.59 -19.84
CA ALA A 153 18.59 9.92 -20.87
C ALA A 153 18.14 11.08 -21.78
N ILE A 154 16.84 11.17 -22.10
CA ILE A 154 16.28 12.32 -22.83
C ILE A 154 16.26 13.56 -21.93
N TYR A 155 15.91 13.37 -20.65
CA TYR A 155 15.91 14.43 -19.65
C TYR A 155 17.29 15.11 -19.58
N ASP A 156 18.34 14.32 -19.35
CA ASP A 156 19.72 14.83 -19.26
C ASP A 156 20.17 15.46 -20.59
N TRP A 157 19.84 14.84 -21.73
CA TRP A 157 20.15 15.42 -23.05
C TRP A 157 19.52 16.82 -23.23
N LEU A 158 18.27 17.03 -22.81
CA LEU A 158 17.63 18.35 -22.88
C LEU A 158 18.31 19.35 -21.95
N MET A 159 18.67 18.94 -20.73
CA MET A 159 19.37 19.81 -19.78
C MET A 159 20.72 20.26 -20.32
N ASP A 160 21.52 19.34 -20.87
CA ASP A 160 22.84 19.65 -21.43
C ASP A 160 22.77 20.58 -22.64
N ASN A 161 21.71 20.47 -23.45
CA ASN A 161 21.59 21.24 -24.69
C ASN A 161 20.83 22.57 -24.55
N LEU A 162 19.96 22.72 -23.55
CA LEU A 162 19.13 23.91 -23.36
C LEU A 162 19.47 24.71 -22.12
N PHE A 163 19.99 24.07 -21.07
CA PHE A 163 20.29 24.69 -19.78
C PHE A 163 21.71 24.39 -19.28
N PRO A 164 22.76 24.50 -20.12
CA PRO A 164 24.11 24.21 -19.65
C PRO A 164 24.53 25.17 -18.53
N ASP A 165 24.96 24.62 -17.40
CA ASP A 165 25.32 25.37 -16.18
C ASP A 165 26.26 26.56 -16.44
N LYS A 166 27.20 26.39 -17.39
CA LYS A 166 28.16 27.43 -17.78
C LYS A 166 27.52 28.67 -18.40
N GLU A 167 26.36 28.52 -19.03
CA GLU A 167 25.66 29.61 -19.72
C GLU A 167 24.56 30.21 -18.85
N THR A 168 23.87 29.39 -18.05
CA THR A 168 22.71 29.81 -17.25
C THR A 168 23.08 30.26 -15.83
N GLY A 169 24.27 29.88 -15.33
CA GLY A 169 24.68 30.12 -13.95
C GLY A 169 23.85 29.37 -12.91
N LYS A 170 23.03 28.39 -13.34
CA LYS A 170 22.16 27.58 -12.49
C LYS A 170 22.42 26.11 -12.75
N THR A 171 22.48 25.32 -11.69
CA THR A 171 22.57 23.86 -11.81
C THR A 171 21.25 23.30 -12.35
N ALA A 172 21.33 22.57 -13.46
CA ALA A 172 20.15 21.91 -14.04
C ALA A 172 19.50 20.89 -13.08
N PRO A 173 18.16 20.74 -13.09
CA PRO A 173 17.46 19.75 -12.29
C PRO A 173 17.93 18.32 -12.61
N ARG A 174 17.82 17.42 -11.62
CA ARG A 174 18.15 15.99 -11.78
C ARG A 174 16.95 15.10 -11.49
N GLN A 175 16.77 14.06 -12.31
CA GLN A 175 15.74 13.05 -12.12
C GLN A 175 16.18 11.96 -11.13
N TYR A 176 15.27 11.53 -10.26
CA TYR A 176 15.45 10.44 -9.31
C TYR A 176 14.22 9.54 -9.30
N GLU A 177 14.42 8.25 -9.58
CA GLU A 177 13.32 7.30 -9.66
C GLU A 177 13.11 6.53 -8.36
N PHE A 178 11.85 6.24 -8.04
CA PHE A 178 11.45 5.36 -6.95
C PHE A 178 10.48 4.28 -7.43
N GLY A 179 10.55 3.10 -6.79
CA GLY A 179 9.67 1.98 -7.06
C GLY A 179 8.23 2.32 -6.71
N ARG A 180 7.30 1.97 -7.61
CA ARG A 180 5.87 2.09 -7.31
C ARG A 180 5.49 1.22 -6.12
N ARG A 181 4.43 1.65 -5.45
CA ARG A 181 3.78 0.94 -4.36
C ARG A 181 2.37 0.59 -4.80
N SER A 182 2.20 -0.65 -5.23
CA SER A 182 0.88 -1.19 -5.50
C SER A 182 0.25 -1.60 -4.18
N MET A 183 -1.05 -1.40 -4.03
CA MET A 183 -1.78 -1.78 -2.81
C MET A 183 -2.59 -3.03 -3.11
N GLU A 184 -2.52 -4.03 -2.23
CA GLU A 184 -3.34 -5.22 -2.37
C GLU A 184 -4.84 -4.88 -2.34
N TYR A 185 -5.67 -5.75 -2.91
CA TYR A 185 -7.12 -5.64 -3.00
C TYR A 185 -7.61 -4.35 -3.66
N THR A 186 -6.74 -3.70 -4.45
CA THR A 186 -6.96 -2.35 -4.98
C THR A 186 -6.54 -2.27 -6.44
N VAL A 187 -7.31 -1.53 -7.25
CA VAL A 187 -6.96 -1.20 -8.63
C VAL A 187 -6.80 0.32 -8.74
N VAL A 188 -5.69 0.79 -9.29
CA VAL A 188 -5.42 2.23 -9.49
C VAL A 188 -5.42 2.68 -10.95
N SER A 189 -5.54 1.73 -11.88
CA SER A 189 -5.63 2.04 -13.32
C SER A 189 -6.86 2.89 -13.62
N LYS A 190 -6.67 4.09 -14.19
CA LYS A 190 -7.75 5.02 -14.57
C LYS A 190 -8.81 4.35 -15.47
N ARG A 191 -8.37 3.52 -16.41
CA ARG A 191 -9.26 2.76 -17.32
C ARG A 191 -10.18 1.81 -16.55
N LYS A 192 -9.63 1.06 -15.60
CA LYS A 192 -10.39 0.11 -14.76
C LYS A 192 -11.31 0.83 -13.77
N LEU A 193 -10.84 1.92 -13.15
CA LEU A 193 -11.65 2.76 -12.27
C LEU A 193 -12.83 3.42 -13.02
N ARG A 194 -12.59 3.96 -14.22
CA ARG A 194 -13.64 4.52 -15.08
C ARG A 194 -14.67 3.46 -15.45
N ARG A 195 -14.23 2.22 -15.70
CA ARG A 195 -15.12 1.09 -15.98
C ARG A 195 -16.03 0.75 -14.79
N LEU A 196 -15.49 0.68 -13.57
CA LEU A 196 -16.27 0.45 -12.34
C LEU A 196 -17.38 1.49 -12.16
N VAL A 197 -17.09 2.76 -12.47
CA VAL A 197 -18.06 3.86 -12.42
C VAL A 197 -19.09 3.73 -13.54
N ARG A 198 -18.65 3.55 -14.79
CA ARG A 198 -19.52 3.48 -15.98
C ARG A 198 -20.49 2.30 -15.91
N GLU A 199 -20.04 1.15 -15.40
CA GLU A 199 -20.86 -0.06 -15.27
C GLU A 199 -21.69 -0.09 -13.97
N GLY A 200 -21.67 0.98 -13.16
CA GLY A 200 -22.52 1.12 -11.97
C GLY A 200 -22.17 0.20 -10.80
N VAL A 201 -21.00 -0.45 -10.81
CA VAL A 201 -20.50 -1.25 -9.67
C VAL A 201 -20.28 -0.36 -8.45
N VAL A 202 -19.81 0.86 -8.69
CA VAL A 202 -19.69 1.94 -7.70
C VAL A 202 -20.54 3.14 -8.12
N LYS A 203 -21.00 3.94 -7.16
CA LYS A 203 -21.89 5.09 -7.42
C LYS A 203 -21.19 6.24 -8.16
N GLY A 204 -19.86 6.34 -8.03
CA GLY A 204 -19.08 7.46 -8.57
C GLY A 204 -17.62 7.40 -8.13
N TRP A 205 -16.86 8.43 -8.50
CA TRP A 205 -15.43 8.55 -8.14
C TRP A 205 -15.18 8.76 -6.65
N ASP A 206 -16.18 9.23 -5.90
CA ASP A 206 -16.14 9.45 -4.47
C ASP A 206 -16.84 8.34 -3.67
N ASP A 207 -17.30 7.25 -4.30
CA ASP A 207 -17.90 6.10 -3.61
C ASP A 207 -16.91 5.58 -2.54
N PRO A 208 -17.30 5.41 -1.27
CA PRO A 208 -16.40 4.98 -0.18
C PRO A 208 -15.59 3.69 -0.43
N ARG A 209 -15.96 2.86 -1.41
CA ARG A 209 -15.21 1.66 -1.80
C ARG A 209 -14.04 1.93 -2.75
N MET A 210 -14.03 3.09 -3.41
CA MET A 210 -13.00 3.48 -4.38
C MET A 210 -11.70 3.90 -3.68
N PRO A 211 -10.53 3.70 -4.33
CA PRO A 211 -9.23 4.06 -3.76
C PRO A 211 -8.87 5.54 -4.01
N THR A 212 -9.79 6.36 -4.47
CA THR A 212 -9.54 7.79 -4.70
C THR A 212 -9.43 8.54 -3.37
N ILE A 213 -8.69 9.64 -3.37
CA ILE A 213 -8.60 10.52 -2.19
C ILE A 213 -9.97 11.09 -1.80
N SER A 214 -10.84 11.39 -2.78
CA SER A 214 -12.22 11.83 -2.51
C SER A 214 -13.06 10.75 -1.82
N ALA A 215 -12.95 9.49 -2.27
CA ALA A 215 -13.62 8.36 -1.66
C ALA A 215 -13.11 8.06 -0.25
N MET A 216 -11.79 8.08 -0.03
CA MET A 216 -11.20 7.94 1.30
C MET A 216 -11.71 9.02 2.26
N ARG A 217 -11.77 10.28 1.80
CA ARG A 217 -12.33 11.39 2.57
C ARG A 217 -13.81 11.15 2.88
N ARG A 218 -14.64 10.77 1.90
CA ARG A 218 -16.08 10.48 2.10
C ARG A 218 -16.32 9.24 2.99
N ARG A 219 -15.46 8.24 2.91
CA ARG A 219 -15.46 7.06 3.78
C ARG A 219 -15.21 7.45 5.24
N GLY A 220 -14.49 8.54 5.48
CA GLY A 220 -14.19 9.08 6.81
C GLY A 220 -12.75 8.82 7.28
N VAL A 221 -11.89 8.32 6.39
CA VAL A 221 -10.44 8.25 6.62
C VAL A 221 -9.90 9.65 6.93
N THR A 222 -8.92 9.77 7.82
CA THR A 222 -8.30 11.05 8.15
C THR A 222 -7.09 11.31 7.26
N PRO A 223 -6.76 12.58 6.99
CA PRO A 223 -5.53 12.87 6.25
C PRO A 223 -4.29 12.48 7.07
N GLU A 224 -4.36 12.47 8.40
CA GLU A 224 -3.29 11.99 9.28
C GLU A 224 -3.02 10.49 9.11
N SER A 225 -4.05 9.65 9.04
CA SER A 225 -3.84 8.21 8.82
C SER A 225 -3.22 7.91 7.45
N VAL A 226 -3.60 8.68 6.42
CA VAL A 226 -3.01 8.54 5.07
C VAL A 226 -1.52 8.93 5.08
N ARG A 227 -1.17 10.04 5.76
CA ARG A 227 0.24 10.45 5.89
C ARG A 227 1.04 9.44 6.72
N ALA A 228 0.48 8.94 7.84
CA ALA A 228 1.12 7.92 8.67
C ALA A 228 1.38 6.64 7.89
N PHE A 229 0.40 6.16 7.11
CA PHE A 229 0.56 5.04 6.20
C PHE A 229 1.69 5.27 5.19
N ALA A 230 1.68 6.42 4.50
CA ALA A 230 2.71 6.75 3.52
C ALA A 230 4.13 6.78 4.14
N SER A 231 4.27 7.26 5.38
CA SER A 231 5.54 7.28 6.11
C SER A 231 6.05 5.89 6.49
N GLN A 232 5.19 4.88 6.63
CA GLN A 232 5.57 3.52 7.04
C GLN A 232 6.11 2.66 5.87
N ILE A 233 5.68 2.92 4.63
CA ILE A 233 5.96 2.06 3.47
C ILE A 233 7.43 2.14 3.00
N GLY A 234 8.12 3.24 3.30
CA GLY A 234 9.50 3.50 2.89
C GLY A 234 9.67 3.71 1.37
N VAL A 235 10.56 4.62 1.01
CA VAL A 235 10.90 4.92 -0.39
C VAL A 235 12.14 4.10 -0.78
N SER A 236 12.05 3.33 -1.87
CA SER A 236 13.16 2.52 -2.40
C SER A 236 13.08 2.41 -3.92
N ARG A 237 14.15 1.92 -4.57
CA ARG A 237 14.21 1.70 -6.03
C ARG A 237 13.71 0.32 -6.47
N THR A 238 12.83 -0.30 -5.69
CA THR A 238 12.24 -1.61 -6.01
C THR A 238 10.73 -1.49 -5.98
N ASN A 239 10.05 -1.99 -7.01
CA ASN A 239 8.60 -2.11 -7.00
C ASN A 239 8.17 -3.09 -5.91
N ARG A 240 7.15 -2.71 -5.14
CA ARG A 240 6.61 -3.55 -4.06
C ARG A 240 5.11 -3.43 -3.98
N THR A 241 4.47 -4.54 -3.64
CA THR A 241 3.08 -4.56 -3.21
C THR A 241 3.02 -4.33 -1.70
N VAL A 242 2.03 -3.58 -1.25
CA VAL A 242 1.78 -3.24 0.15
C VAL A 242 0.47 -3.89 0.58
N ASP A 243 0.53 -4.69 1.64
CA ASP A 243 -0.66 -5.27 2.27
C ASP A 243 -1.61 -4.15 2.74
N LEU A 244 -2.88 -4.27 2.33
CA LEU A 244 -3.93 -3.34 2.71
C LEU A 244 -4.14 -3.27 4.23
N ALA A 245 -3.81 -4.33 4.97
CA ALA A 245 -3.84 -4.36 6.43
C ALA A 245 -2.99 -3.24 7.06
N LEU A 246 -1.88 -2.85 6.44
CA LEU A 246 -1.05 -1.74 6.92
C LEU A 246 -1.80 -0.41 6.89
N PHE A 247 -2.50 -0.14 5.78
CA PHE A 247 -3.35 1.05 5.65
C PHE A 247 -4.51 1.01 6.65
N GLU A 248 -5.18 -0.13 6.74
CA GLU A 248 -6.28 -0.35 7.67
C GLU A 248 -5.87 -0.13 9.13
N ASN A 249 -4.68 -0.60 9.53
CA ASN A 249 -4.14 -0.39 10.86
C ASN A 249 -3.80 1.07 11.13
N ALA A 250 -3.19 1.78 10.19
CA ALA A 250 -2.94 3.23 10.33
C ALA A 250 -4.24 4.03 10.54
N VAL A 251 -5.34 3.63 9.89
CA VAL A 251 -6.67 4.23 10.12
C VAL A 251 -7.19 3.88 11.52
N ARG A 252 -7.09 2.62 11.95
CA ARG A 252 -7.55 2.20 13.29
C ARG A 252 -6.77 2.91 14.41
N GLU A 253 -5.46 3.02 14.29
CA GLU A 253 -4.58 3.67 15.27
C GLU A 253 -4.91 5.16 15.42
N ASP A 254 -5.08 5.87 14.30
CA ASP A 254 -5.44 7.30 14.34
C ASP A 254 -6.82 7.51 14.97
N LEU A 255 -7.83 6.73 14.56
CA LEU A 255 -9.19 6.86 15.07
C LEU A 255 -9.33 6.41 16.52
N ASN A 256 -8.50 5.48 16.99
CA ASN A 256 -8.51 5.03 18.38
C ASN A 256 -8.32 6.19 19.37
N LEU A 257 -7.54 7.20 18.98
CA LEU A 257 -7.21 8.37 19.80
C LEU A 257 -8.13 9.59 19.56
N ARG A 258 -9.01 9.52 18.55
CA ARG A 258 -9.85 10.66 18.11
C ARG A 258 -11.34 10.42 18.19
N ALA A 259 -11.77 9.17 18.07
CA ALA A 259 -13.18 8.83 17.99
C ALA A 259 -13.77 8.47 19.38
N PRO A 260 -14.64 9.32 19.96
CA PRO A 260 -15.42 8.96 21.14
C PRO A 260 -16.25 7.68 20.94
N ARG A 261 -16.44 6.91 22.01
CA ARG A 261 -17.21 5.66 22.02
C ARG A 261 -18.67 5.97 22.30
N VAL A 262 -19.54 5.50 21.40
CA VAL A 262 -21.00 5.60 21.50
C VAL A 262 -21.64 4.27 21.10
N MET A 263 -22.90 4.09 21.42
CA MET A 263 -23.64 2.88 21.05
C MET A 263 -24.52 3.10 19.82
N ALA A 264 -24.42 2.19 18.87
CA ALA A 264 -25.32 2.10 17.74
C ALA A 264 -25.63 0.63 17.46
N VAL A 265 -26.88 0.35 17.13
CA VAL A 265 -27.36 -0.97 16.74
C VAL A 265 -27.73 -0.90 15.27
N THR A 266 -26.96 -1.61 14.45
CA THR A 266 -27.05 -1.57 12.99
C THR A 266 -28.10 -2.52 12.42
N ARG A 267 -28.39 -3.61 13.14
CA ARG A 267 -29.46 -4.57 12.84
C ARG A 267 -30.29 -4.83 14.11
N PRO A 268 -31.32 -4.02 14.37
CA PRO A 268 -32.03 -4.04 15.65
C PRO A 268 -32.85 -5.30 15.86
N LEU A 269 -32.67 -5.92 17.03
CA LEU A 269 -33.57 -6.90 17.64
C LEU A 269 -34.20 -6.28 18.89
N LYS A 270 -35.53 -6.28 18.97
CA LYS A 270 -36.27 -5.64 20.06
C LYS A 270 -36.11 -6.42 21.36
N VAL A 271 -35.91 -5.71 22.46
CA VAL A 271 -35.79 -6.27 23.82
C VAL A 271 -36.70 -5.48 24.77
N VAL A 272 -37.48 -6.18 25.59
CA VAL A 272 -38.38 -5.58 26.59
C VAL A 272 -37.95 -6.04 27.99
N ILE A 273 -37.50 -5.09 28.82
CA ILE A 273 -37.13 -5.35 30.21
C ILE A 273 -38.40 -5.35 31.07
N GLN A 274 -38.83 -6.52 31.51
CA GLN A 274 -40.13 -6.71 32.16
C GLN A 274 -40.25 -5.99 33.51
N ASN A 275 -39.17 -5.93 34.29
CA ASN A 275 -39.13 -5.38 35.64
C ASN A 275 -38.52 -3.97 35.72
N LEU A 276 -38.41 -3.25 34.59
CA LEU A 276 -38.03 -1.83 34.60
C LEU A 276 -39.29 -0.96 34.56
N GLU A 277 -39.56 -0.28 35.67
CA GLU A 277 -40.79 0.53 35.86
C GLU A 277 -40.67 1.96 35.29
N ALA A 278 -39.47 2.57 35.37
CA ALA A 278 -39.22 3.94 34.92
C ALA A 278 -37.91 4.05 34.14
N GLU A 279 -37.84 5.04 33.25
CA GLU A 279 -36.61 5.42 32.53
C GLU A 279 -35.51 5.83 33.52
N ARG A 280 -34.28 5.39 33.25
CA ARG A 280 -33.08 5.78 34.00
C ARG A 280 -32.09 6.48 33.08
N THR A 281 -31.49 7.58 33.55
CA THR A 281 -30.41 8.25 32.82
C THR A 281 -29.07 7.73 33.33
N LEU A 282 -28.30 7.09 32.47
CA LEU A 282 -26.94 6.62 32.77
C LEU A 282 -25.92 7.66 32.34
N SER A 283 -24.84 7.81 33.10
CA SER A 283 -23.67 8.61 32.69
C SER A 283 -22.55 7.67 32.26
N LEU A 284 -22.27 7.63 30.95
CA LEU A 284 -21.26 6.74 30.37
C LEU A 284 -20.08 7.53 29.80
N PRO A 285 -18.82 7.09 30.03
CA PRO A 285 -17.65 7.77 29.49
C PRO A 285 -17.55 7.54 27.98
N TYR A 286 -17.12 8.58 27.25
CA TYR A 286 -16.76 8.48 25.84
C TYR A 286 -15.45 7.71 25.61
N TRP A 287 -14.58 7.63 26.62
CA TRP A 287 -13.23 7.10 26.48
C TRP A 287 -12.97 5.96 27.46
N PRO A 288 -12.36 4.85 27.02
CA PRO A 288 -11.90 3.82 27.94
C PRO A 288 -10.69 4.32 28.74
N GLN A 289 -10.47 3.76 29.93
CA GLN A 289 -9.36 4.15 30.83
C GLN A 289 -7.97 4.01 30.19
N GLU A 290 -7.82 3.12 29.22
CA GLU A 290 -6.55 2.86 28.53
C GLU A 290 -6.16 3.96 27.52
N VAL A 291 -7.11 4.80 27.09
CA VAL A 291 -6.79 5.91 26.17
C VAL A 291 -6.31 7.08 27.02
N SER A 292 -4.99 7.18 27.15
CA SER A 292 -4.30 8.33 27.73
C SER A 292 -3.61 9.15 26.64
N SER A 293 -3.66 10.46 26.76
CA SER A 293 -2.97 11.40 25.87
C SER A 293 -1.78 12.03 26.58
N ALA A 294 -0.84 12.59 25.81
CA ALA A 294 0.33 13.28 26.36
C ALA A 294 -0.02 14.47 27.27
N ASP A 295 -1.18 15.11 27.05
CA ASP A 295 -1.68 16.24 27.84
C ASP A 295 -2.67 15.83 28.96
N GLY A 296 -2.92 14.53 29.15
CA GLY A 296 -3.89 14.01 30.14
C GLY A 296 -5.36 14.35 29.85
N LYS A 297 -5.68 14.77 28.62
CA LYS A 297 -7.02 15.20 28.18
C LYS A 297 -7.53 14.38 26.99
N VAL A 298 -8.83 14.20 26.90
CA VAL A 298 -9.47 13.49 25.79
C VAL A 298 -10.43 14.42 25.03
N PRO A 299 -10.58 14.26 23.71
CA PRO A 299 -11.49 15.11 22.94
C PRO A 299 -12.96 14.71 23.14
N LEU A 300 -13.83 15.69 23.27
CA LEU A 300 -15.27 15.54 23.11
C LEU A 300 -15.63 15.46 21.61
N PRO A 301 -16.84 15.00 21.25
CA PRO A 301 -17.31 15.05 19.86
C PRO A 301 -17.23 16.45 19.22
N THR A 302 -17.29 17.51 20.04
CA THR A 302 -17.14 18.91 19.62
C THR A 302 -15.71 19.30 19.25
N GLY A 303 -14.73 18.46 19.57
CA GLY A 303 -13.29 18.73 19.42
C GLY A 303 -12.64 19.38 20.65
N GLU A 304 -13.43 19.88 21.61
CA GLU A 304 -12.91 20.40 22.87
C GLU A 304 -12.20 19.30 23.68
N ARG A 305 -11.04 19.61 24.27
CA ARG A 305 -10.26 18.64 25.06
C ARG A 305 -10.48 18.86 26.56
N VAL A 306 -10.96 17.83 27.25
CA VAL A 306 -11.30 17.87 28.68
C VAL A 306 -10.64 16.71 29.45
N ALA A 307 -10.62 16.78 30.78
CA ALA A 307 -10.18 15.67 31.62
C ALA A 307 -11.08 14.43 31.40
N ALA A 308 -10.51 13.22 31.46
CA ALA A 308 -11.20 11.98 31.10
C ALA A 308 -12.49 11.74 31.91
N GLU A 309 -12.50 12.14 33.18
CA GLU A 309 -13.63 12.00 34.10
C GLU A 309 -14.81 12.90 33.71
N LYS A 310 -14.54 14.00 32.99
CA LYS A 310 -15.56 14.93 32.49
C LYS A 310 -16.08 14.56 31.11
N ALA A 311 -15.39 13.65 30.40
CA ALA A 311 -15.77 13.22 29.06
C ALA A 311 -16.84 12.12 29.11
N VAL A 312 -18.02 12.48 29.65
CA VAL A 312 -19.18 11.60 29.81
C VAL A 312 -20.36 12.08 28.99
N ARG A 313 -21.35 11.21 28.81
CA ARG A 313 -22.62 11.52 28.15
C ARG A 313 -23.78 10.82 28.85
N GLU A 314 -24.95 11.42 28.70
CA GLU A 314 -26.20 10.82 29.17
C GLU A 314 -26.71 9.79 28.17
N VAL A 315 -27.05 8.60 28.67
CA VAL A 315 -27.60 7.49 27.90
C VAL A 315 -28.89 7.00 28.55
N PRO A 316 -30.06 7.15 27.88
CA PRO A 316 -31.34 6.75 28.45
C PRO A 316 -31.50 5.24 28.41
N LEU A 317 -31.70 4.62 29.57
CA LEU A 317 -32.13 3.24 29.74
C LEU A 317 -33.65 3.21 29.92
N THR A 318 -34.37 2.71 28.93
CA THR A 318 -35.82 2.58 28.96
C THR A 318 -36.25 1.12 28.96
N ARG A 319 -37.55 0.88 29.17
CA ARG A 319 -38.13 -0.47 29.16
C ARG A 319 -37.92 -1.20 27.82
N GLU A 320 -37.99 -0.47 26.71
CA GLU A 320 -37.85 -1.00 25.37
C GLU A 320 -36.50 -0.63 24.78
N LEU A 321 -35.69 -1.63 24.50
CA LEU A 321 -34.36 -1.49 23.93
C LEU A 321 -34.27 -2.19 22.58
N VAL A 322 -33.21 -1.88 21.85
CA VAL A 322 -32.71 -2.72 20.76
C VAL A 322 -31.28 -3.18 21.08
N ILE A 323 -30.98 -4.41 20.67
CA ILE A 323 -29.62 -4.98 20.64
C ILE A 323 -29.29 -5.40 19.21
N GLU A 324 -28.03 -5.72 18.92
CA GLU A 324 -27.72 -6.33 17.63
C GLU A 324 -28.38 -7.70 17.50
N HIS A 325 -28.96 -7.98 16.34
CA HIS A 325 -29.55 -9.27 16.05
C HIS A 325 -28.56 -10.44 16.25
N GLU A 326 -27.28 -10.23 15.95
CA GLU A 326 -26.20 -11.22 16.13
C GLU A 326 -25.75 -11.44 17.59
N ASP A 327 -26.27 -10.64 18.53
CA ASP A 327 -26.03 -10.80 19.96
C ASP A 327 -27.02 -11.75 20.65
N PHE A 328 -28.01 -12.26 19.91
CA PHE A 328 -28.90 -13.32 20.37
C PHE A 328 -28.75 -14.57 19.50
N SER A 329 -28.78 -15.75 20.13
CA SER A 329 -28.85 -17.01 19.40
C SER A 329 -29.63 -18.06 20.18
N ALA A 330 -30.67 -18.62 19.56
CA ALA A 330 -31.39 -19.78 20.10
C ALA A 330 -30.53 -21.04 20.11
N ASN A 331 -29.64 -21.18 19.11
CA ASN A 331 -28.73 -22.30 18.94
C ASN A 331 -27.27 -21.79 18.96
N PRO A 332 -26.74 -21.41 20.14
CA PRO A 332 -25.45 -20.74 20.23
C PRO A 332 -24.31 -21.68 19.81
N PRO A 333 -23.35 -21.22 18.98
CA PRO A 333 -22.13 -21.98 18.71
C PRO A 333 -21.28 -22.10 19.99
N LYS A 334 -20.39 -23.10 20.03
CA LYS A 334 -19.47 -23.28 21.16
C LYS A 334 -18.67 -22.00 21.40
N GLY A 335 -18.67 -21.51 22.65
CA GLY A 335 -17.96 -20.29 23.04
C GLY A 335 -18.72 -18.99 22.79
N PHE A 336 -20.01 -19.03 22.41
CA PHE A 336 -20.87 -17.85 22.34
C PHE A 336 -21.03 -17.21 23.73
N LYS A 337 -20.68 -15.92 23.85
CA LYS A 337 -20.66 -15.16 25.11
C LYS A 337 -21.82 -14.16 25.24
N ARG A 338 -22.77 -14.16 24.31
CA ARG A 338 -23.88 -13.20 24.26
C ARG A 338 -25.18 -13.87 24.72
N LEU A 339 -26.33 -13.30 24.38
CA LEU A 339 -27.61 -13.70 24.95
C LEU A 339 -28.16 -14.99 24.31
N THR A 340 -28.63 -15.91 25.14
CA THR A 340 -29.26 -17.17 24.73
C THR A 340 -30.58 -17.35 25.48
N PRO A 341 -31.52 -18.19 25.02
CA PRO A 341 -32.72 -18.53 25.79
C PRO A 341 -32.34 -19.01 27.21
N GLY A 342 -32.94 -18.41 28.24
CA GLY A 342 -32.63 -18.67 29.65
C GLY A 342 -31.26 -18.16 30.14
N GLY A 343 -30.39 -17.71 29.23
CA GLY A 343 -29.04 -17.24 29.53
C GLY A 343 -28.99 -15.77 29.93
N THR A 344 -27.80 -15.32 30.36
CA THR A 344 -27.56 -13.94 30.83
C THR A 344 -26.51 -13.22 30.02
N VAL A 345 -26.66 -11.89 29.88
CA VAL A 345 -25.67 -11.01 29.26
C VAL A 345 -25.62 -9.67 30.00
N ARG A 346 -24.46 -9.02 30.02
CA ARG A 346 -24.33 -7.66 30.57
C ARG A 346 -24.64 -6.62 29.49
N LEU A 347 -25.59 -5.75 29.76
CA LEU A 347 -25.80 -4.53 28.98
C LEU A 347 -24.71 -3.52 29.37
N ARG A 348 -24.03 -2.96 28.37
CA ARG A 348 -22.98 -1.94 28.57
C ARG A 348 -23.51 -0.81 29.49
N GLY A 349 -22.93 -0.70 30.69
CA GLY A 349 -23.26 0.33 31.67
C GLY A 349 -24.61 0.20 32.39
N ALA A 350 -25.41 -0.83 32.10
CA ALA A 350 -26.81 -0.90 32.55
C ALA A 350 -27.18 -2.12 33.42
N GLY A 351 -26.24 -3.03 33.67
CA GLY A 351 -26.46 -4.23 34.49
C GLY A 351 -26.60 -5.52 33.67
N ILE A 352 -27.03 -6.60 34.31
CA ILE A 352 -27.13 -7.93 33.69
C ILE A 352 -28.60 -8.28 33.46
N ILE A 353 -28.92 -8.74 32.25
CA ILE A 353 -30.26 -9.21 31.88
C ILE A 353 -30.27 -10.72 31.67
N ARG A 354 -31.41 -11.36 31.90
CA ARG A 354 -31.69 -12.76 31.54
C ARG A 354 -32.78 -12.83 30.48
N CYS A 355 -32.64 -13.68 29.46
CA CYS A 355 -33.70 -13.90 28.47
C CYS A 355 -34.73 -14.91 29.00
N ASP A 356 -35.94 -14.42 29.31
CA ASP A 356 -37.02 -15.24 29.87
C ASP A 356 -37.94 -15.80 28.78
N GLU A 357 -38.21 -15.01 27.74
CA GLU A 357 -39.10 -15.39 26.64
C GLU A 357 -38.55 -14.88 25.29
N VAL A 358 -38.72 -15.70 24.25
CA VAL A 358 -38.33 -15.38 22.87
C VAL A 358 -39.59 -15.39 22.02
N ILE A 359 -39.98 -14.23 21.51
CA ILE A 359 -41.10 -14.10 20.59
C ILE A 359 -40.55 -14.17 19.18
N THR A 360 -40.99 -15.17 18.41
CA THR A 360 -40.58 -15.41 17.04
C THR A 360 -41.66 -14.95 16.05
N ALA A 361 -41.22 -14.58 14.85
CA ALA A 361 -42.11 -14.35 13.72
C ALA A 361 -42.60 -15.69 13.13
N THR A 362 -43.52 -15.63 12.16
CA THR A 362 -44.10 -16.81 11.48
C THR A 362 -43.06 -17.68 10.77
N ASN A 363 -41.91 -17.12 10.40
CA ASN A 363 -40.78 -17.82 9.78
C ASN A 363 -39.79 -18.42 10.80
N GLY A 364 -40.04 -18.28 12.11
CA GLY A 364 -39.18 -18.78 13.18
C GLY A 364 -38.04 -17.83 13.59
N GLU A 365 -37.87 -16.67 12.93
CA GLU A 365 -36.84 -15.70 13.31
C GLU A 365 -37.21 -14.95 14.60
N PRO A 366 -36.25 -14.67 15.50
CA PRO A 366 -36.50 -13.87 16.70
C PRO A 366 -36.93 -12.44 16.34
N MET A 367 -38.06 -11.99 16.90
CA MET A 367 -38.60 -10.66 16.67
C MET A 367 -38.52 -9.78 17.93
N GLU A 368 -38.80 -10.34 19.09
CA GLU A 368 -38.75 -9.65 20.38
C GLU A 368 -38.25 -10.60 21.48
N LEU A 369 -37.39 -10.09 22.36
CA LEU A 369 -36.93 -10.81 23.55
C LEU A 369 -37.52 -10.15 24.79
N ARG A 370 -38.12 -10.93 25.69
CA ARG A 370 -38.50 -10.44 27.01
C ARG A 370 -37.47 -10.88 28.02
N VAL A 371 -37.03 -9.91 28.81
CA VAL A 371 -35.88 -10.09 29.69
C VAL A 371 -36.15 -9.50 31.07
N THR A 372 -35.49 -10.05 32.08
CA THR A 372 -35.47 -9.51 33.44
C THR A 372 -34.10 -8.91 33.73
N LEU A 373 -34.07 -7.68 34.24
CA LEU A 373 -32.86 -7.05 34.78
C LEU A 373 -32.57 -7.63 36.16
N LEU A 374 -31.43 -8.30 36.31
CA LEU A 374 -31.01 -8.98 37.53
C LEU A 374 -30.25 -8.05 38.48
N GLY A 375 -30.16 -8.46 39.76
CA GLY A 375 -29.38 -7.78 40.80
C GLY A 375 -27.87 -8.01 40.71
N GLU A 376 -27.13 -7.44 41.66
CA GLU A 376 -25.66 -7.35 41.63
C GLU A 376 -24.92 -8.70 41.68
N ASP A 377 -25.53 -9.73 42.28
CA ASP A 377 -24.94 -11.08 42.38
C ASP A 377 -24.92 -11.86 41.06
N ALA A 378 -25.63 -11.36 40.03
CA ALA A 378 -25.72 -12.02 38.75
C ALA A 378 -24.36 -12.04 38.02
N LYS A 379 -24.11 -13.12 37.30
CA LYS A 379 -22.91 -13.28 36.44
C LYS A 379 -23.34 -13.42 34.99
N ALA A 380 -22.51 -12.89 34.09
CA ALA A 380 -22.71 -12.96 32.64
C ALA A 380 -21.38 -13.24 31.94
N GLY A 381 -21.43 -14.02 30.85
CA GLY A 381 -20.24 -14.42 30.09
C GLY A 381 -19.70 -13.36 29.14
N GLY A 382 -20.46 -12.30 28.87
CA GLY A 382 -20.07 -11.24 27.95
C GLY A 382 -20.86 -9.95 28.15
N VAL A 383 -20.46 -8.92 27.39
CA VAL A 383 -21.03 -7.58 27.41
C VAL A 383 -21.46 -7.21 25.98
N ILE A 384 -22.67 -6.66 25.85
CA ILE A 384 -23.22 -6.20 24.57
C ILE A 384 -23.62 -4.73 24.68
N HIS A 385 -23.57 -4.02 23.54
CA HIS A 385 -24.12 -2.68 23.41
C HIS A 385 -25.62 -2.75 23.11
N TRP A 386 -26.30 -1.64 23.32
CA TRP A 386 -27.75 -1.52 23.19
C TRP A 386 -28.12 -0.06 22.97
N VAL A 387 -29.32 0.20 22.48
CA VAL A 387 -29.88 1.55 22.37
C VAL A 387 -31.34 1.52 22.83
N SER A 388 -31.81 2.58 23.50
CA SER A 388 -33.24 2.72 23.81
C SER A 388 -34.07 2.78 22.53
N ALA A 389 -35.09 1.92 22.40
CA ALA A 389 -35.96 1.89 21.23
C ALA A 389 -36.82 3.16 21.11
N THR A 390 -37.10 3.82 22.23
CA THR A 390 -37.98 5.01 22.30
C THR A 390 -37.23 6.34 22.23
N ARG A 391 -35.93 6.34 22.58
CA ARG A 391 -35.08 7.54 22.58
C ARG A 391 -33.98 7.52 21.52
N GLY A 392 -33.65 6.34 21.00
CA GLY A 392 -32.67 6.16 19.94
C GLY A 392 -33.09 6.89 18.66
N VAL A 393 -32.09 7.33 17.90
CA VAL A 393 -32.30 8.06 16.66
C VAL A 393 -32.12 7.12 15.48
N SER A 394 -33.10 7.10 14.57
CA SER A 394 -33.05 6.27 13.36
C SER A 394 -31.93 6.71 12.44
N ALA A 395 -31.16 5.74 11.95
CA ALA A 395 -30.09 5.98 11.00
C ALA A 395 -29.94 4.85 9.97
N GLU A 396 -29.47 5.21 8.77
CA GLU A 396 -28.93 4.28 7.79
C GLU A 396 -27.44 4.03 8.09
N PHE A 397 -27.01 2.76 8.07
CA PHE A 397 -25.61 2.39 8.23
C PHE A 397 -25.10 1.73 6.95
N ARG A 398 -24.00 2.27 6.42
CA ARG A 398 -23.31 1.79 5.22
C ARG A 398 -22.06 1.04 5.65
N LEU A 399 -22.17 -0.28 5.68
CA LEU A 399 -21.11 -1.19 6.08
C LEU A 399 -20.22 -1.44 4.88
N VAL A 400 -19.20 -0.59 4.71
CA VAL A 400 -18.19 -0.70 3.66
C VAL A 400 -17.19 -1.80 4.01
N ASP A 401 -16.78 -2.59 3.02
CA ASP A 401 -15.73 -3.60 3.06
C ASP A 401 -14.81 -3.45 1.84
N ARG A 402 -13.74 -4.26 1.73
CA ARG A 402 -12.81 -4.27 0.59
C ARG A 402 -13.57 -4.48 -0.72
N LEU A 403 -13.23 -3.70 -1.76
CA LEU A 403 -13.91 -3.74 -3.06
C LEU A 403 -13.61 -5.03 -3.82
N PHE A 404 -12.40 -5.58 -3.66
CA PHE A 404 -11.97 -6.82 -4.30
C PHE A 404 -11.75 -7.93 -3.26
N THR A 405 -11.93 -9.17 -3.68
CA THR A 405 -11.79 -10.37 -2.82
C THR A 405 -10.41 -11.02 -2.87
N VAL A 406 -9.54 -10.59 -3.78
CA VAL A 406 -8.19 -11.15 -3.97
C VAL A 406 -7.12 -10.06 -3.82
N PRO A 407 -5.90 -10.40 -3.35
CA PRO A 407 -4.81 -9.44 -3.16
C PRO A 407 -4.40 -8.71 -4.44
N GLU A 408 -4.35 -9.42 -5.57
CA GLU A 408 -3.91 -8.86 -6.85
C GLU A 408 -5.04 -8.93 -7.88
N PRO A 409 -6.03 -8.03 -7.83
CA PRO A 409 -7.11 -8.01 -8.82
C PRO A 409 -6.62 -7.56 -10.21
N ASP A 410 -5.41 -7.01 -10.30
CA ASP A 410 -4.79 -6.45 -11.51
C ASP A 410 -3.52 -7.23 -11.90
N SER A 411 -3.52 -8.56 -11.79
CA SER A 411 -2.34 -9.43 -11.97
C SER A 411 -1.74 -9.47 -13.39
N GLU A 412 -1.99 -8.48 -14.24
CA GLU A 412 -1.35 -8.33 -15.55
C GLU A 412 -0.31 -7.21 -15.53
N ALA A 413 0.87 -7.51 -16.06
CA ALA A 413 1.91 -6.51 -16.27
C ALA A 413 1.38 -5.39 -17.18
N GLN A 414 1.21 -4.20 -16.62
CA GLN A 414 0.90 -2.99 -17.37
C GLN A 414 2.08 -2.69 -18.31
N GLN A 415 1.94 -2.97 -19.60
CA GLN A 415 2.81 -2.38 -20.62
C GLN A 415 2.44 -0.90 -20.73
N PHE A 416 3.20 -0.04 -20.06
CA PHE A 416 3.16 1.40 -20.28
C PHE A 416 4.07 1.70 -21.47
N ASP A 417 3.49 2.06 -22.62
CA ASP A 417 4.24 2.62 -23.76
C ASP A 417 4.01 4.14 -23.80
N PRO A 418 4.99 4.98 -23.39
CA PRO A 418 4.87 6.43 -23.40
C PRO A 418 4.71 7.04 -24.80
N GLU A 419 5.04 6.30 -25.86
CA GLU A 419 5.16 6.83 -27.22
C GLU A 419 4.03 6.45 -28.15
N GLN A 420 3.10 5.61 -27.69
CA GLN A 420 1.77 5.59 -28.28
C GLN A 420 0.99 6.78 -27.70
N PRO A 421 0.67 7.81 -28.49
CA PRO A 421 -0.34 8.78 -28.10
C PRO A 421 -1.67 8.03 -28.09
N GLY A 422 -1.96 7.37 -26.98
CA GLY A 422 -3.30 6.94 -26.68
C GLY A 422 -4.16 8.20 -26.59
N HIS A 423 -4.92 8.47 -27.63
CA HIS A 423 -6.32 8.80 -27.36
C HIS A 423 -6.81 7.76 -26.35
N GLU A 424 -7.63 8.17 -25.39
CA GLU A 424 -8.43 7.25 -24.58
C GLU A 424 -9.47 6.53 -25.48
N ASP A 425 -9.08 6.07 -26.67
CA ASP A 425 -9.89 5.30 -27.58
C ASP A 425 -9.96 3.86 -27.09
N GLU A 426 -11.20 3.41 -27.05
CA GLU A 426 -11.74 2.19 -26.48
C GLU A 426 -11.27 0.91 -27.21
N ALA A 427 -10.23 1.02 -28.06
CA ALA A 427 -9.88 0.02 -29.05
C ALA A 427 -9.14 -1.21 -28.50
N GLN A 428 -8.48 -1.11 -27.34
CA GLN A 428 -7.98 -2.30 -26.65
C GLN A 428 -8.99 -2.77 -25.60
N PRO A 429 -9.52 -4.00 -25.71
CA PRO A 429 -10.42 -4.53 -24.70
C PRO A 429 -9.75 -4.44 -23.33
N VAL A 430 -10.47 -3.87 -22.37
CA VAL A 430 -10.09 -4.01 -20.96
C VAL A 430 -10.20 -5.50 -20.68
N ASN A 431 -9.07 -6.18 -20.41
CA ASN A 431 -9.13 -7.58 -20.02
C ASN A 431 -10.20 -7.72 -18.92
N THR A 432 -11.23 -8.50 -19.22
CA THR A 432 -12.49 -8.62 -18.48
C THR A 432 -12.34 -9.32 -17.13
N ASP A 433 -11.12 -9.74 -16.79
CA ASP A 433 -10.87 -10.66 -15.70
C ASP A 433 -10.97 -10.04 -14.29
N PHE A 434 -10.65 -8.75 -14.09
CA PHE A 434 -10.63 -8.18 -12.73
C PHE A 434 -12.02 -8.00 -12.09
N MET A 435 -13.06 -7.83 -12.91
CA MET A 435 -14.42 -7.59 -12.43
C MET A 435 -15.01 -8.80 -11.70
N ARG A 436 -14.53 -10.02 -12.02
CA ARG A 436 -14.96 -11.27 -11.34
C ARG A 436 -14.56 -11.31 -9.87
N PHE A 437 -13.58 -10.50 -9.48
CA PHE A 437 -13.08 -10.42 -8.12
C PHE A 437 -13.75 -9.32 -7.30
N VAL A 438 -14.74 -8.61 -7.84
CA VAL A 438 -15.50 -7.62 -7.07
C VAL A 438 -16.23 -8.32 -5.92
N ASN A 439 -16.06 -7.81 -4.71
CA ASN A 439 -16.71 -8.31 -3.52
C ASN A 439 -18.21 -7.93 -3.55
N PRO A 440 -19.13 -8.91 -3.63
CA PRO A 440 -20.57 -8.64 -3.63
C PRO A 440 -21.05 -8.03 -2.30
N ASN A 441 -20.30 -8.23 -1.22
CA ASN A 441 -20.56 -7.66 0.10
C ASN A 441 -19.71 -6.40 0.40
N SER A 442 -19.12 -5.78 -0.62
CA SER A 442 -18.30 -4.55 -0.48
C SER A 442 -19.08 -3.37 0.11
N LEU A 443 -20.40 -3.37 0.00
CA LEU A 443 -21.30 -2.44 0.67
C LEU A 443 -22.57 -3.18 1.11
N VAL A 444 -22.84 -3.17 2.40
CA VAL A 444 -24.12 -3.61 2.96
C VAL A 444 -24.80 -2.41 3.63
N VAL A 445 -26.02 -2.12 3.22
CA VAL A 445 -26.82 -1.03 3.81
C VAL A 445 -27.81 -1.61 4.79
N THR A 446 -27.83 -1.10 6.03
CA THR A 446 -28.79 -1.49 7.06
C THR A 446 -29.48 -0.27 7.67
N ARG A 447 -30.58 -0.49 8.40
CA ARG A 447 -31.29 0.55 9.15
C ARG A 447 -31.38 0.14 10.60
N GLY A 448 -31.09 1.07 11.49
CA GLY A 448 -31.10 0.80 12.92
C GLY A 448 -31.13 2.08 13.75
N LEU A 449 -30.61 2.01 14.97
CA LEU A 449 -30.68 3.10 15.95
C LEU A 449 -29.30 3.47 16.47
N VAL A 450 -29.05 4.77 16.65
CA VAL A 450 -27.90 5.31 17.38
C VAL A 450 -28.38 5.99 18.67
N GLU A 451 -27.55 5.98 19.71
CA GLU A 451 -27.90 6.68 20.95
C GLU A 451 -28.13 8.20 20.72
N PRO A 452 -29.03 8.84 21.48
CA PRO A 452 -29.45 10.22 21.20
C PRO A 452 -28.37 11.28 21.38
N SER A 453 -27.29 10.98 22.11
CA SER A 453 -26.16 11.90 22.32
C SER A 453 -25.58 12.40 20.99
N VAL A 454 -25.53 11.51 19.98
CA VAL A 454 -24.92 11.76 18.68
C VAL A 454 -25.67 12.83 17.90
N ALA A 455 -26.99 12.97 18.09
CA ALA A 455 -27.82 13.87 17.28
C ALA A 455 -27.40 15.34 17.34
N LYS A 456 -26.79 15.78 18.45
CA LYS A 456 -26.39 17.18 18.68
C LYS A 456 -24.92 17.46 18.36
N ASP A 457 -24.14 16.43 18.07
CA ASP A 457 -22.72 16.58 17.79
C ASP A 457 -22.46 17.12 16.37
N PRO A 458 -21.30 17.75 16.12
CA PRO A 458 -20.94 18.25 14.79
C PRO A 458 -20.97 17.18 13.69
N ALA A 459 -21.32 17.57 12.47
CA ALA A 459 -21.42 16.64 11.34
C ALA A 459 -20.10 15.89 11.04
N GLU A 460 -18.95 16.51 11.31
CA GLU A 460 -17.62 15.94 11.08
C GLU A 460 -17.12 15.00 12.19
N ALA A 461 -17.89 14.86 13.27
CA ALA A 461 -17.54 13.99 14.38
C ALA A 461 -17.43 12.53 13.91
N ARG A 462 -16.38 11.86 14.37
CA ARG A 462 -16.12 10.44 14.13
C ARG A 462 -16.32 9.68 15.42
N TYR A 463 -16.88 8.49 15.31
CA TYR A 463 -17.26 7.68 16.45
C TYR A 463 -16.66 6.29 16.35
N GLN A 464 -16.35 5.72 17.49
CA GLN A 464 -16.31 4.27 17.61
C GLN A 464 -17.69 3.81 18.07
N PHE A 465 -18.44 3.14 17.19
CA PHE A 465 -19.62 2.40 17.62
C PHE A 465 -19.14 1.14 18.32
N GLU A 466 -19.42 1.03 19.62
CA GLU A 466 -18.90 -0.04 20.46
C GLU A 466 -19.19 -1.40 19.81
N ARG A 467 -18.15 -2.25 19.73
CA ARG A 467 -18.16 -3.59 19.12
C ARG A 467 -18.40 -3.66 17.59
N ALA A 468 -18.82 -2.57 16.94
CA ALA A 468 -19.11 -2.56 15.50
C ALA A 468 -17.95 -2.06 14.64
N GLY A 469 -17.33 -0.93 14.99
CA GLY A 469 -16.31 -0.28 14.15
C GLY A 469 -16.23 1.23 14.36
N TYR A 470 -15.49 1.89 13.48
CA TYR A 470 -15.45 3.35 13.42
C TYR A 470 -16.37 3.86 12.32
N PHE A 471 -17.11 4.91 12.63
CA PHE A 471 -18.16 5.47 11.80
C PHE A 471 -18.13 6.99 11.81
N TRP A 472 -18.71 7.59 10.79
CA TRP A 472 -19.01 9.02 10.76
C TRP A 472 -20.17 9.29 9.82
N ARG A 473 -20.75 10.49 9.91
CA ARG A 473 -21.85 10.88 9.02
C ARG A 473 -21.36 10.99 7.58
N ASP A 474 -22.08 10.41 6.64
CA ASP A 474 -21.79 10.59 5.21
C ASP A 474 -21.98 12.08 4.86
N PRO A 475 -20.93 12.77 4.39
CA PRO A 475 -20.97 14.22 4.20
C PRO A 475 -21.82 14.67 3.00
N VAL A 476 -22.34 13.73 2.20
CA VAL A 476 -23.15 14.01 1.01
C VAL A 476 -24.62 13.70 1.25
N ASP A 477 -24.91 12.54 1.86
CA ASP A 477 -26.27 12.02 1.96
C ASP A 477 -26.92 12.20 3.34
N SER A 478 -26.12 12.37 4.40
CA SER A 478 -26.65 12.52 5.77
C SER A 478 -27.27 13.90 5.98
N ARG A 479 -28.43 13.92 6.64
CA ARG A 479 -29.14 15.15 7.04
C ARG A 479 -29.57 15.04 8.50
N ASP A 480 -29.93 16.17 9.13
CA ASP A 480 -30.35 16.21 10.53
C ASP A 480 -31.61 15.36 10.80
N ASP A 481 -32.49 15.23 9.82
CA ASP A 481 -33.72 14.45 9.86
C ASP A 481 -33.57 13.01 9.31
N ALA A 482 -32.43 12.69 8.72
CA ALA A 482 -32.15 11.41 8.06
C ALA A 482 -30.64 11.12 8.16
N LEU A 483 -30.22 10.61 9.31
CA LEU A 483 -28.82 10.30 9.57
C LEU A 483 -28.35 9.12 8.72
N VAL A 484 -27.19 9.29 8.09
CA VAL A 484 -26.51 8.25 7.31
C VAL A 484 -25.07 8.13 7.80
N PHE A 485 -24.68 6.95 8.29
CA PHE A 485 -23.33 6.69 8.77
C PHE A 485 -22.56 5.76 7.83
N ASN A 486 -21.38 6.17 7.41
CA ASN A 486 -20.42 5.29 6.75
C ASN A 486 -19.55 4.59 7.78
N ARG A 487 -19.42 3.27 7.68
CA ARG A 487 -18.36 2.54 8.39
C ARG A 487 -17.03 2.88 7.75
N ILE A 488 -16.20 3.62 8.49
CA ILE A 488 -14.83 3.93 8.10
C ILE A 488 -14.04 2.63 8.05
N ILE A 489 -14.03 1.88 9.16
CA ILE A 489 -13.29 0.63 9.29
C ILE A 489 -13.81 -0.23 10.45
N THR A 490 -13.60 -1.54 10.39
CA THR A 490 -13.88 -2.49 11.48
C THR A 490 -12.88 -2.33 12.63
N LEU A 491 -13.24 -2.80 13.83
CA LEU A 491 -12.37 -2.72 15.02
C LEU A 491 -11.10 -3.58 14.92
N LYS A 492 -11.18 -4.67 14.16
CA LYS A 492 -10.08 -5.62 13.93
C LYS A 492 -10.12 -6.08 12.48
N ASP A 493 -9.00 -6.61 12.01
CA ASP A 493 -8.94 -7.24 10.71
C ASP A 493 -9.86 -8.49 10.69
N THR A 494 -10.68 -8.60 9.65
CA THR A 494 -11.61 -9.71 9.42
C THR A 494 -11.19 -10.62 8.27
N TRP A 495 -10.09 -10.30 7.59
CA TRP A 495 -9.55 -10.99 6.42
C TRP A 495 -8.39 -11.93 6.77
N GLU A 496 -7.69 -11.73 7.88
CA GLU A 496 -6.52 -12.56 8.30
C GLU A 496 -6.82 -14.06 8.61
N LYS A 497 -8.05 -14.57 8.50
CA LYS A 497 -8.41 -15.94 8.97
C LYS A 497 -9.47 -16.73 8.18
N LYS A 498 -9.81 -16.37 6.94
CA LYS A 498 -10.85 -17.10 6.18
C LYS A 498 -10.38 -18.29 5.35
N ASP A 499 -9.08 -18.57 5.26
CA ASP A 499 -8.55 -19.64 4.39
C ASP A 499 -8.57 -21.07 4.98
N GLU A 500 -9.04 -21.28 6.22
CA GLU A 500 -8.99 -22.61 6.87
C GLU A 500 -10.33 -23.28 7.22
N ALA A 501 -11.50 -22.75 6.82
CA ALA A 501 -12.76 -23.42 7.14
C ALA A 501 -13.78 -23.42 6.00
N ALA A 502 -13.73 -24.47 5.17
CA ALA A 502 -14.85 -25.37 4.82
C ALA A 502 -14.55 -26.17 3.53
N GLU A 503 -14.29 -27.48 3.66
CA GLU A 503 -14.98 -28.57 2.92
C GLU A 503 -14.27 -29.94 3.10
N PRO A 504 -15.03 -31.03 3.36
CA PRO A 504 -14.48 -32.39 3.45
C PRO A 504 -14.38 -33.02 2.05
N GLY A 505 -13.15 -33.20 1.56
CA GLY A 505 -12.90 -33.87 0.26
C GLY A 505 -11.47 -33.75 -0.25
N LYS A 506 -10.46 -33.94 0.62
CA LYS A 506 -9.06 -33.67 0.28
C LYS A 506 -8.25 -34.84 -0.33
N ALA A 507 -8.76 -36.07 -0.37
CA ALA A 507 -7.96 -37.18 -0.89
C ALA A 507 -7.96 -37.29 -2.43
N ALA A 508 -9.11 -37.10 -3.11
CA ALA A 508 -9.19 -37.31 -4.57
C ALA A 508 -8.88 -36.07 -5.42
N ARG A 509 -8.95 -34.86 -4.84
CA ARG A 509 -8.65 -33.59 -5.55
C ARG A 509 -7.16 -33.24 -5.54
N ALA A 510 -6.37 -33.78 -4.61
CA ALA A 510 -4.95 -33.42 -4.45
C ALA A 510 -4.09 -33.90 -5.64
N ASP A 511 -4.37 -35.10 -6.17
CA ASP A 511 -3.61 -35.65 -7.30
C ASP A 511 -3.95 -34.95 -8.62
N LYS A 512 -5.21 -34.56 -8.80
CA LYS A 512 -5.65 -33.79 -9.98
C LYS A 512 -5.17 -32.33 -9.94
N LYS A 513 -5.20 -31.68 -8.77
CA LYS A 513 -4.66 -30.31 -8.58
C LYS A 513 -3.14 -30.24 -8.73
N LYS A 514 -2.38 -31.30 -8.41
CA LYS A 514 -0.92 -31.35 -8.62
C LYS A 514 -0.57 -31.52 -10.10
N ALA A 515 -1.31 -32.37 -10.82
CA ALA A 515 -1.15 -32.53 -12.26
C ALA A 515 -1.57 -31.27 -13.04
N ASP A 516 -2.70 -30.65 -12.67
CA ASP A 516 -3.20 -29.43 -13.31
C ASP A 516 -2.37 -28.20 -12.95
N LYS A 517 -1.87 -28.04 -11.70
CA LYS A 517 -0.89 -26.98 -11.35
C LYS A 517 0.47 -27.18 -12.00
N ALA A 518 0.93 -28.41 -12.18
CA ALA A 518 2.17 -28.66 -12.91
C ALA A 518 1.99 -28.31 -14.40
N ALA A 519 0.85 -28.66 -15.01
CA ALA A 519 0.54 -28.32 -16.39
C ALA A 519 0.30 -26.81 -16.61
N GLN A 520 -0.37 -26.11 -15.69
CA GLN A 520 -0.58 -24.65 -15.76
C GLN A 520 0.68 -23.83 -15.43
N ALA A 521 1.51 -24.28 -14.47
CA ALA A 521 2.78 -23.60 -14.17
C ALA A 521 3.81 -23.73 -15.30
N LEU A 522 3.69 -24.76 -16.16
CA LEU A 522 4.48 -24.93 -17.38
C LEU A 522 3.95 -24.11 -18.56
N ALA A 523 2.69 -23.65 -18.54
CA ALA A 523 2.04 -22.98 -19.66
C ALA A 523 2.05 -21.44 -19.59
N GLU A 524 2.23 -20.84 -18.40
CA GLU A 524 2.13 -19.37 -18.19
C GLU A 524 3.34 -18.75 -17.47
N ALA A 525 4.52 -19.35 -17.59
CA ALA A 525 5.75 -18.63 -17.23
C ALA A 525 6.08 -17.57 -18.31
N PRO A 526 6.58 -16.37 -17.95
CA PRO A 526 7.18 -15.49 -18.95
C PRO A 526 8.23 -16.30 -19.70
N VAL A 527 8.24 -16.25 -21.04
CA VAL A 527 9.19 -17.01 -21.87
C VAL A 527 10.59 -16.65 -21.40
N ARG A 528 11.17 -17.50 -20.54
CA ARG A 528 12.53 -17.33 -20.07
C ARG A 528 13.40 -17.35 -21.32
N PRO A 529 14.24 -16.32 -21.55
CA PRO A 529 15.11 -16.33 -22.71
C PRO A 529 15.89 -17.64 -22.72
N VAL A 530 15.89 -18.31 -23.88
CA VAL A 530 16.49 -19.62 -24.04
C VAL A 530 17.98 -19.49 -23.74
N LEU A 531 18.46 -20.25 -22.74
CA LEU A 531 19.88 -20.35 -22.45
C LEU A 531 20.59 -20.95 -23.66
N SER A 532 21.77 -20.43 -24.02
CA SER A 532 22.61 -21.12 -25.00
C SER A 532 22.99 -22.52 -24.48
N SER A 533 23.42 -23.42 -25.36
CA SER A 533 23.83 -24.78 -24.95
C SER A 533 24.93 -24.78 -23.87
N GLU A 534 25.81 -23.78 -23.89
CA GLU A 534 26.85 -23.57 -22.88
C GLU A 534 26.29 -23.07 -21.54
N GLN A 535 25.32 -22.14 -21.60
CA GLN A 535 24.64 -21.61 -20.42
C GLN A 535 23.76 -22.69 -19.76
N GLU A 536 23.08 -23.52 -20.53
CA GLU A 536 22.27 -24.62 -19.99
C GLU A 536 23.15 -25.69 -19.31
N THR A 537 24.34 -25.95 -19.86
CA THR A 537 25.32 -26.84 -19.24
C THR A 537 25.77 -26.27 -17.89
N THR A 538 26.05 -24.96 -17.83
CA THR A 538 26.43 -24.26 -16.59
C THR A 538 25.30 -24.27 -15.56
N ALA A 539 24.07 -23.94 -15.97
CA ALA A 539 22.90 -23.96 -15.10
C ALA A 539 22.65 -25.37 -14.54
N SER A 540 22.76 -26.40 -15.39
CA SER A 540 22.59 -27.80 -14.98
C SER A 540 23.64 -28.25 -13.97
N ARG A 541 24.91 -27.85 -14.16
CA ARG A 541 25.99 -28.13 -13.20
C ARG A 541 25.73 -27.46 -11.84
N LEU A 542 25.33 -26.19 -11.84
CA LEU A 542 25.02 -25.45 -10.60
C LEU A 542 23.82 -26.06 -9.86
N ARG A 543 22.78 -26.49 -10.57
CA ARG A 543 21.63 -27.21 -10.01
C ARG A 543 22.03 -28.54 -9.36
N GLN A 544 22.92 -29.31 -10.00
CA GLN A 544 23.45 -30.56 -9.42
C GLN A 544 24.24 -30.30 -8.12
N GLN A 545 24.76 -29.09 -7.94
CA GLN A 545 25.48 -28.66 -6.74
C GLN A 545 24.56 -27.98 -5.69
N GLY A 546 23.23 -28.08 -5.88
CA GLY A 546 22.23 -27.63 -4.91
C GLY A 546 21.80 -26.15 -5.05
N VAL A 547 22.29 -25.43 -6.07
CA VAL A 547 21.86 -24.05 -6.34
C VAL A 547 20.40 -24.04 -6.84
N THR A 548 19.61 -23.08 -6.37
CA THR A 548 18.19 -22.99 -6.76
C THR A 548 18.04 -22.76 -8.27
N GLU A 549 16.91 -23.16 -8.85
CA GLU A 549 16.67 -23.04 -10.29
C GLU A 549 16.82 -21.61 -10.80
N ASN A 550 16.37 -20.63 -10.01
CA ASN A 550 16.43 -19.21 -10.34
C ASN A 550 17.86 -18.66 -10.25
N ASP A 551 18.60 -18.98 -9.19
CA ASP A 551 19.98 -18.52 -9.01
C ASP A 551 20.90 -19.15 -10.06
N ALA A 552 20.70 -20.45 -10.36
CA ALA A 552 21.45 -21.15 -11.40
C ALA A 552 21.21 -20.56 -12.80
N PHE A 553 19.97 -20.15 -13.10
CA PHE A 553 19.64 -19.46 -14.34
C PHE A 553 20.34 -18.09 -14.43
N MET A 554 20.30 -17.29 -13.37
CA MET A 554 20.95 -15.98 -13.34
C MET A 554 22.47 -16.07 -13.46
N LEU A 555 23.09 -16.99 -12.71
CA LEU A 555 24.54 -17.24 -12.77
C LEU A 555 24.96 -17.73 -14.16
N ALA A 556 24.20 -18.63 -14.78
CA ALA A 556 24.52 -19.13 -16.12
C ALA A 556 24.46 -18.04 -17.19
N ARG A 557 23.61 -17.03 -17.04
CA ARG A 557 23.50 -15.93 -18.01
C ARG A 557 24.56 -14.86 -17.86
N GLU A 558 25.19 -14.78 -16.70
CA GLU A 558 26.12 -13.72 -16.35
C GLU A 558 27.48 -14.33 -16.02
N PRO A 559 28.37 -14.48 -17.03
CA PRO A 559 29.68 -15.12 -16.87
C PRO A 559 30.52 -14.50 -15.75
N GLN A 560 30.37 -13.19 -15.49
CA GLN A 560 31.08 -12.49 -14.41
C GLN A 560 30.62 -12.94 -13.01
N LEU A 561 29.32 -13.17 -12.81
CA LEU A 561 28.78 -13.69 -11.54
C LEU A 561 29.16 -15.16 -11.35
N ALA A 562 29.07 -15.96 -12.43
CA ALA A 562 29.51 -17.35 -12.41
C ALA A 562 31.00 -17.47 -12.11
N ALA A 563 31.86 -16.67 -12.77
CA ALA A 563 33.30 -16.67 -12.54
C ALA A 563 33.66 -16.25 -11.11
N TYR A 564 32.98 -15.23 -10.56
CA TYR A 564 33.17 -14.84 -9.16
C TYR A 564 32.84 -16.00 -8.20
N LEU A 565 31.70 -16.67 -8.43
CA LEU A 565 31.27 -17.80 -7.61
C LEU A 565 32.18 -19.03 -7.77
N GLU A 566 32.71 -19.29 -8.96
CA GLU A 566 33.64 -20.38 -9.24
C GLU A 566 34.98 -20.23 -8.50
N GLY A 567 35.40 -19.00 -8.23
CA GLY A 567 36.56 -18.71 -7.38
C GLY A 567 36.45 -19.35 -5.98
N ALA A 568 35.25 -19.72 -5.51
CA ALA A 568 35.04 -20.44 -4.24
C ALA A 568 35.55 -21.90 -4.25
N GLY A 569 36.05 -22.41 -5.37
CA GLY A 569 36.57 -23.79 -5.48
C GLY A 569 35.49 -24.86 -5.26
N GLY A 570 34.23 -24.56 -5.56
CA GLY A 570 33.11 -25.51 -5.54
C GLY A 570 32.50 -25.83 -4.17
N LYS A 571 32.95 -25.18 -3.08
CA LYS A 571 32.42 -25.40 -1.72
C LYS A 571 31.22 -24.48 -1.45
N ARG A 572 30.15 -25.04 -0.88
CA ARG A 572 28.94 -24.32 -0.41
C ARG A 572 28.27 -23.43 -1.47
N LEU A 573 28.33 -23.82 -2.74
CA LEU A 573 27.78 -23.03 -3.85
C LEU A 573 26.29 -22.71 -3.67
N ALA A 574 25.50 -23.66 -3.16
CA ALA A 574 24.08 -23.46 -2.84
C ALA A 574 23.84 -22.33 -1.82
N GLU A 575 24.76 -22.16 -0.88
CA GLU A 575 24.65 -21.16 0.18
C GLU A 575 25.25 -19.81 -0.22
N LEU A 576 26.22 -19.80 -1.13
CA LEU A 576 26.87 -18.61 -1.67
C LEU A 576 26.05 -17.95 -2.78
N ALA A 577 25.41 -18.75 -3.64
CA ALA A 577 24.71 -18.28 -4.82
C ALA A 577 23.66 -17.18 -4.53
N PRO A 578 22.82 -17.28 -3.47
CA PRO A 578 21.86 -16.22 -3.15
C PRO A 578 22.54 -14.89 -2.80
N TRP A 579 23.71 -14.90 -2.16
CA TRP A 579 24.43 -13.67 -1.82
C TRP A 579 25.08 -13.05 -3.05
N VAL A 580 25.60 -13.87 -3.96
CA VAL A 580 26.16 -13.39 -5.23
C VAL A 580 25.06 -12.79 -6.10
N VAL A 581 23.91 -13.46 -6.22
CA VAL A 581 22.80 -13.02 -7.08
C VAL A 581 22.04 -11.83 -6.49
N ASN A 582 21.79 -11.80 -5.18
CA ASN A 582 20.91 -10.80 -4.57
C ASN A 582 21.65 -9.61 -3.94
N ASP A 583 22.86 -9.81 -3.42
CA ASP A 583 23.55 -8.81 -2.61
C ASP A 583 24.82 -8.25 -3.31
N LEU A 584 25.50 -9.03 -4.17
CA LEU A 584 26.74 -8.61 -4.87
C LEU A 584 26.61 -8.48 -6.39
N ALA A 585 25.46 -8.77 -6.99
CA ALA A 585 25.34 -8.77 -8.45
C ALA A 585 25.67 -7.42 -9.09
N THR A 586 25.16 -6.32 -8.53
CA THR A 586 25.45 -4.96 -9.02
C THR A 586 26.94 -4.60 -8.93
N PRO A 587 27.62 -4.67 -7.76
CA PRO A 587 29.03 -4.31 -7.69
C PRO A 587 29.94 -5.24 -8.51
N ILE A 588 29.58 -6.52 -8.70
CA ILE A 588 30.34 -7.42 -9.58
C ILE A 588 30.20 -6.99 -11.04
N ARG A 589 28.97 -6.68 -11.51
CA ARG A 589 28.72 -6.19 -12.88
C ARG A 589 29.47 -4.90 -13.20
N GLU A 590 29.55 -4.01 -12.22
CA GLU A 590 30.20 -2.70 -12.35
C GLU A 590 31.73 -2.78 -12.18
N GLY A 591 32.28 -3.94 -11.82
CA GLY A 591 33.70 -4.10 -11.52
C GLY A 591 34.15 -3.34 -10.25
N THR A 592 33.21 -2.92 -9.41
CA THR A 592 33.45 -2.18 -8.16
C THR A 592 33.43 -3.09 -6.93
N ASN A 593 33.22 -4.41 -7.11
CA ASN A 593 33.24 -5.39 -6.03
C ASN A 593 34.58 -5.40 -5.28
N ARG A 594 34.53 -5.20 -3.97
CA ARG A 594 35.70 -5.16 -3.07
C ARG A 594 35.77 -6.37 -2.15
N VAL A 595 34.75 -7.22 -2.14
CA VAL A 595 34.69 -8.43 -1.32
C VAL A 595 35.17 -9.61 -2.16
N SER A 596 36.17 -10.35 -1.69
CA SER A 596 36.59 -11.59 -2.36
C SER A 596 35.59 -12.72 -2.10
N VAL A 597 35.58 -13.74 -2.95
CA VAL A 597 34.70 -14.88 -2.79
C VAL A 597 35.04 -15.70 -1.53
N GLU A 598 36.30 -15.75 -1.14
CA GLU A 598 36.77 -16.36 0.10
C GLU A 598 36.25 -15.58 1.31
N ALA A 599 36.31 -14.25 1.26
CA ALA A 599 35.78 -13.36 2.29
C ALA A 599 34.25 -13.53 2.46
N LEU A 600 33.52 -13.66 1.35
CA LEU A 600 32.09 -13.98 1.37
C LEU A 600 31.83 -15.37 1.96
N ALA A 601 32.62 -16.38 1.58
CA ALA A 601 32.50 -17.73 2.12
C ALA A 601 32.76 -17.81 3.62
N SER A 602 33.73 -17.06 4.13
CA SER A 602 33.94 -16.92 5.57
C SER A 602 32.72 -16.30 6.26
N LEU A 603 32.13 -15.26 5.68
CA LEU A 603 30.94 -14.62 6.24
C LEU A 603 29.72 -15.55 6.27
N VAL A 604 29.46 -16.26 5.17
CA VAL A 604 28.38 -17.25 5.09
C VAL A 604 28.60 -18.39 6.09
N THR A 605 29.86 -18.76 6.35
CA THR A 605 30.21 -19.75 7.36
C THR A 605 29.88 -19.27 8.78
N LEU A 606 30.18 -18.01 9.11
CA LEU A 606 29.81 -17.45 10.41
C LEU A 606 28.29 -17.43 10.63
N VAL A 607 27.49 -17.22 9.57
CA VAL A 607 26.02 -17.30 9.66
C VAL A 607 25.56 -18.73 9.89
N ALA A 608 26.11 -19.68 9.13
CA ALA A 608 25.71 -21.08 9.22
C ALA A 608 26.11 -21.74 10.55
N GLU A 609 27.22 -21.33 11.14
CA GLU A 609 27.66 -21.76 12.47
C GLU A 609 26.87 -21.09 13.61
N GLY A 610 26.01 -20.11 13.29
CA GLY A 610 25.26 -19.35 14.28
C GLY A 610 26.12 -18.33 15.03
N SER A 611 27.36 -18.09 14.60
CA SER A 611 28.29 -17.13 15.19
C SER A 611 27.83 -15.68 14.99
N ILE A 612 27.05 -15.38 13.93
CA ILE A 612 26.39 -14.10 13.68
C ILE A 612 25.00 -14.33 13.07
N SER A 613 24.07 -13.39 13.24
CA SER A 613 22.76 -13.48 12.57
C SER A 613 22.85 -13.11 11.08
N ALA A 614 21.91 -13.61 10.26
CA ALA A 614 21.84 -13.26 8.83
C ALA A 614 21.68 -11.75 8.58
N ARG A 615 21.04 -11.02 9.51
CA ARG A 615 20.94 -9.57 9.47
C ARG A 615 22.30 -8.90 9.68
N ILE A 616 23.03 -9.31 10.72
CA ILE A 616 24.39 -8.82 11.01
C ILE A 616 25.31 -9.08 9.81
N ALA A 617 25.20 -10.26 9.20
CA ALA A 617 25.99 -10.57 8.02
C ALA A 617 25.73 -9.64 6.83
N LYS A 618 24.48 -9.21 6.59
CA LYS A 618 24.20 -8.21 5.54
C LYS A 618 24.80 -6.84 5.83
N ASP A 619 24.74 -6.39 7.09
CA ASP A 619 25.34 -5.13 7.49
C ASP A 619 26.87 -5.17 7.36
N VAL A 620 27.48 -6.29 7.76
CA VAL A 620 28.93 -6.55 7.61
C VAL A 620 29.33 -6.60 6.13
N LEU A 621 28.53 -7.25 5.28
CA LEU A 621 28.82 -7.34 3.84
C LEU A 621 28.79 -5.96 3.18
N ALA A 622 27.82 -5.11 3.53
CA ALA A 622 27.72 -3.75 3.02
C ALA A 622 28.92 -2.89 3.45
N GLU A 623 29.37 -3.02 4.70
CA GLU A 623 30.56 -2.33 5.19
C GLU A 623 31.84 -2.85 4.53
N ALA A 624 31.99 -4.17 4.38
CA ALA A 624 33.11 -4.79 3.67
C ALA A 624 33.20 -4.28 2.23
N GLN A 625 32.05 -4.13 1.56
CA GLN A 625 31.99 -3.59 0.21
C GLN A 625 32.36 -2.10 0.13
N ALA A 626 32.10 -1.32 1.19
CA ALA A 626 32.48 0.09 1.26
C ALA A 626 33.96 0.29 1.65
N SER A 627 34.46 -0.44 2.64
CA SER A 627 35.80 -0.27 3.21
C SER A 627 36.88 -1.09 2.51
N GLY A 628 36.51 -2.19 1.86
CA GLY A 628 37.45 -3.21 1.39
C GLY A 628 38.06 -4.07 2.51
N GLU A 629 37.61 -3.88 3.75
CA GLU A 629 38.02 -4.69 4.90
C GLU A 629 37.36 -6.08 4.82
N ALA A 630 38.08 -7.13 5.24
CA ALA A 630 37.53 -8.47 5.25
C ALA A 630 36.32 -8.55 6.22
N PRO A 631 35.18 -9.17 5.82
CA PRO A 631 34.00 -9.35 6.67
C PRO A 631 34.30 -9.92 8.06
N ALA A 632 35.24 -10.88 8.15
CA ALA A 632 35.65 -11.47 9.42
C ALA A 632 36.32 -10.44 10.37
N SER A 633 37.17 -9.55 9.83
CA SER A 633 37.82 -8.49 10.61
C SER A 633 36.81 -7.46 11.11
N ILE A 634 35.80 -7.13 10.31
CA ILE A 634 34.69 -6.25 10.72
C ILE A 634 33.90 -6.88 11.88
N VAL A 635 33.60 -8.17 11.80
CA VAL A 635 32.89 -8.91 12.86
C VAL A 635 33.68 -8.89 14.17
N GLU A 636 35.00 -9.10 14.12
CA GLU A 636 35.86 -9.10 15.30
C GLU A 636 36.04 -7.69 15.88
N ARG A 637 36.37 -6.70 15.05
CA ARG A 637 36.57 -5.31 15.46
C ARG A 637 35.33 -4.71 16.13
N LYS A 638 34.14 -5.08 15.65
CA LYS A 638 32.87 -4.59 16.19
C LYS A 638 32.25 -5.50 17.25
N GLY A 639 32.91 -6.61 17.60
CA GLY A 639 32.40 -7.56 18.58
C GLY A 639 31.03 -8.13 18.23
N LEU A 640 30.74 -8.34 16.94
CA LEU A 640 29.41 -8.68 16.42
C LEU A 640 29.02 -10.16 16.56
N ARG A 641 29.88 -10.96 17.21
CA ARG A 641 29.59 -12.37 17.48
C ARG A 641 28.41 -12.48 18.42
N VAL A 642 27.60 -13.53 18.23
CA VAL A 642 26.46 -13.82 19.10
C VAL A 642 26.97 -14.00 20.53
N VAL A 643 26.43 -13.22 21.46
CA VAL A 643 26.70 -13.35 22.90
C VAL A 643 26.04 -14.64 23.37
N SER A 644 26.85 -15.64 23.72
CA SER A 644 26.40 -16.92 24.28
C SER A 644 26.58 -17.00 25.81
N ASP A 645 27.10 -15.94 26.43
CA ASP A 645 27.22 -15.81 27.88
C ASP A 645 25.84 -15.59 28.52
N GLU A 646 25.33 -16.63 29.17
CA GLU A 646 24.02 -16.63 29.84
C GLU A 646 23.92 -15.55 30.93
N GLY A 647 25.04 -15.17 31.56
CA GLY A 647 25.11 -14.10 32.55
C GLY A 647 24.91 -12.71 31.93
N GLN A 648 25.55 -12.43 30.80
CA GLN A 648 25.36 -11.17 30.06
C GLN A 648 23.95 -11.06 29.47
N LEU A 649 23.40 -12.16 28.94
CA LEU A 649 22.02 -12.25 28.48
C LEU A 649 21.02 -12.00 29.62
N ARG A 650 21.22 -12.62 30.79
CA ARG A 650 20.37 -12.38 31.97
C ARG A 650 20.44 -10.92 32.43
N ALA A 651 21.61 -10.29 32.40
CA ALA A 651 21.75 -8.87 32.74
C ALA A 651 21.00 -7.97 31.73
N ALA A 652 21.11 -8.24 30.43
CA ALA A 652 20.39 -7.50 29.39
C ALA A 652 18.86 -7.70 29.49
N ILE A 653 18.43 -8.94 29.76
CA ILE A 653 17.01 -9.25 30.02
C ILE A 653 16.53 -8.49 31.25
N GLN A 654 17.26 -8.55 32.37
CA GLN A 654 16.89 -7.86 33.61
C GLN A 654 16.76 -6.35 33.38
N GLY A 655 17.71 -5.72 32.67
CA GLY A 655 17.62 -4.30 32.32
C GLY A 655 16.38 -3.96 31.48
N VAL A 656 15.98 -4.84 30.57
CA VAL A 656 14.73 -4.68 29.78
C VAL A 656 13.50 -4.87 30.65
N LEU A 657 13.50 -5.80 31.60
CA LEU A 657 12.38 -6.03 32.52
C LEU A 657 12.21 -4.85 33.49
N ASP A 658 13.31 -4.36 34.06
CA ASP A 658 13.34 -3.23 35.00
C ASP A 658 12.91 -1.92 34.32
N ALA A 659 13.25 -1.74 33.04
CA ALA A 659 12.80 -0.60 32.25
C ALA A 659 11.31 -0.68 31.86
N ASN A 660 10.64 -1.83 32.05
CA ASN A 660 9.26 -2.06 31.61
C ASN A 660 8.38 -2.70 32.72
N PRO A 661 8.32 -2.16 33.95
CA PRO A 661 7.69 -2.81 35.09
C PRO A 661 6.17 -3.03 34.90
N ALA A 662 5.49 -2.10 34.22
CA ALA A 662 4.06 -2.23 33.91
C ALA A 662 3.78 -3.42 32.98
N LYS A 663 4.63 -3.64 31.97
CA LYS A 663 4.47 -4.76 31.04
C LYS A 663 4.84 -6.11 31.67
N VAL A 664 5.76 -6.10 32.65
CA VAL A 664 6.06 -7.28 33.47
C VAL A 664 4.83 -7.67 34.31
N ALA A 665 4.16 -6.70 34.92
CA ALA A 665 2.91 -6.93 35.64
C ALA A 665 1.79 -7.47 34.73
N GLU A 666 1.64 -6.93 33.52
CA GLU A 666 0.69 -7.42 32.52
C GLU A 666 0.99 -8.85 32.05
N TYR A 667 2.27 -9.19 31.85
CA TYR A 667 2.68 -10.54 31.47
C TYR A 667 2.37 -11.55 32.59
N ARG A 668 2.69 -11.19 33.84
CA ARG A 668 2.35 -12.00 35.03
C ARG A 668 0.84 -12.08 35.27
N GLY A 669 0.07 -11.08 34.83
CA GLY A 669 -1.39 -11.06 34.82
C GLY A 669 -2.06 -11.88 33.72
N GLY A 670 -1.30 -12.67 32.95
CA GLY A 670 -1.84 -13.63 31.98
C GLY A 670 -1.72 -13.24 30.51
N LYS A 671 -1.19 -12.05 30.18
CA LYS A 671 -0.91 -11.63 28.79
C LYS A 671 0.41 -12.23 28.28
N LYS A 672 0.45 -13.56 28.15
CA LYS A 672 1.65 -14.31 27.70
C LYS A 672 2.13 -13.95 26.28
N GLY A 673 1.33 -13.23 25.49
CA GLY A 673 1.75 -12.68 24.19
C GLY A 673 2.81 -11.57 24.26
N LEU A 674 3.10 -11.02 25.45
CA LEU A 674 4.14 -10.00 25.63
C LEU A 674 5.57 -10.55 25.54
N THR A 675 5.77 -11.87 25.46
CA THR A 675 7.10 -12.47 25.23
C THR A 675 7.76 -11.91 23.99
N GLY A 676 7.03 -11.75 22.88
CA GLY A 676 7.57 -11.18 21.64
C GLY A 676 8.02 -9.73 21.79
N PHE A 677 7.34 -8.94 22.62
CA PHE A 677 7.74 -7.57 22.95
C PHE A 677 9.06 -7.56 23.72
N PHE A 678 9.18 -8.38 24.78
CA PHE A 678 10.40 -8.47 25.56
C PHE A 678 11.58 -9.02 24.75
N THR A 679 11.36 -10.06 23.95
CA THR A 679 12.37 -10.58 23.01
C THR A 679 12.84 -9.48 22.07
N GLY A 680 11.93 -8.71 21.46
CA GLY A 680 12.29 -7.60 20.57
C GLY A 680 13.12 -6.51 21.25
N GLN A 681 12.80 -6.17 22.50
CA GLN A 681 13.57 -5.18 23.28
C GLN A 681 14.95 -5.70 23.66
N VAL A 682 15.08 -6.97 24.05
CA VAL A 682 16.37 -7.61 24.35
C VAL A 682 17.24 -7.70 23.09
N MET A 683 16.64 -8.03 21.94
CA MET A 683 17.34 -8.01 20.66
C MET A 683 17.82 -6.61 20.28
N ARG A 684 17.07 -5.56 20.62
CA ARG A 684 17.50 -4.17 20.40
C ARG A 684 18.60 -3.75 21.38
N ALA A 685 18.48 -4.10 22.66
CA ALA A 685 19.46 -3.76 23.70
C ALA A 685 20.83 -4.44 23.47
N THR A 686 20.83 -5.62 22.83
CA THR A 686 22.04 -6.37 22.48
C THR A 686 22.51 -6.12 21.06
N ASN A 687 22.00 -5.10 20.35
CA ASN A 687 22.32 -4.82 18.94
C ASN A 687 22.21 -6.05 18.02
N GLY A 688 21.25 -6.94 18.30
CA GLY A 688 21.02 -8.17 17.56
C GLY A 688 22.03 -9.30 17.83
N GLN A 689 22.92 -9.14 18.81
CA GLN A 689 23.93 -10.12 19.20
C GLN A 689 23.38 -11.23 20.10
N ALA A 690 22.18 -11.10 20.66
CA ALA A 690 21.59 -12.18 21.46
C ALA A 690 20.99 -13.28 20.58
N ASP A 691 21.14 -14.56 20.98
CA ASP A 691 20.39 -15.67 20.37
C ASP A 691 18.90 -15.56 20.74
N PRO A 692 17.97 -15.41 19.77
CA PRO A 692 16.54 -15.33 20.04
C PRO A 692 15.98 -16.52 20.82
N LYS A 693 16.55 -17.73 20.63
CA LYS A 693 16.09 -18.94 21.34
C LYS A 693 16.54 -18.91 22.81
N ALA A 694 17.80 -18.56 23.07
CA ALA A 694 18.30 -18.34 24.42
C ALA A 694 17.53 -17.22 25.15
N VAL A 695 17.27 -16.10 24.48
CA VAL A 695 16.47 -14.98 25.01
C VAL A 695 15.07 -15.43 25.38
N ALA A 696 14.37 -16.17 24.51
CA ALA A 696 13.03 -16.65 24.78
C ALA A 696 12.99 -17.62 25.97
N ARG A 697 13.97 -18.53 26.10
CA ARG A 697 14.11 -19.45 27.23
C ARG A 697 14.32 -18.68 28.54
N LEU A 698 15.32 -17.79 28.59
CA LEU A 698 15.67 -17.02 29.79
C LEU A 698 14.58 -16.03 30.19
N LEU A 699 13.89 -15.40 29.24
CA LEU A 699 12.71 -14.57 29.52
C LEU A 699 11.60 -15.38 30.19
N SER A 700 11.37 -16.62 29.74
CA SER A 700 10.40 -17.50 30.37
C SER A 700 10.79 -17.88 31.80
N GLU A 701 12.08 -18.17 32.04
CA GLU A 701 12.60 -18.48 33.38
C GLU A 701 12.49 -17.28 34.34
N MET A 702 12.82 -16.06 33.88
CA MET A 702 12.87 -14.86 34.72
C MET A 702 11.50 -14.22 34.98
N LEU A 703 10.54 -14.40 34.06
CA LEU A 703 9.22 -13.79 34.18
C LEU A 703 8.20 -14.64 34.95
N GLY A 704 8.44 -15.94 35.12
CA GLY A 704 7.53 -16.90 35.76
C GLY A 704 6.52 -17.48 34.77
#